data_AF-A0A5B6UFK4-F1
#
_entry.id   AF-A0A5B6UFK4-F1
#
_cell.length_a   1.000
_cell.length_b   1.000
_cell.length_c   1.000
_cell.angle_alpha   90.00
_cell.angle_beta   90.00
_cell.angle_gamma   90.00
#
_symmetry.space_group_name_H-M   'P 1'
#
loop_
_entity.id
_entity.type
_entity.pdbx_description
1 polymer ?
#
loop_
_entity_poly.entity_id
_entity_poly.type
_entity_poly.pdbx_seq_one_letter_code
_entity_poly.pdbx_strand_id
1 'polypeptide(L)'
;MASSLVSSPTSSFLKKVAFHKCKKQVSKKIVSVMAPQQSERKTYTTGSVKTGMTMTEKILARASEKQQLSPGDNAWINVDILMTHDVCGPGSIGIFKKEFGEKAKVWDREKIVIIPDHYIFTSDERANRNVDILRDFCGEQNIKYFYDIKDLSNFKANPDYKGVCHVALAQEGHCRPGEVLLGTDSHTCTAGAFGQFATGIGNTDAGFVLGTGKVLLKVPPTLRFVMDGEMPHYLLAKDLILQIIGEISVAGATYKSMEFVGTTVESLNMEERMTLCNMVVEAGGKNGVVPADSTTFKYLEDKTSVLYEPVYSDAQASFLSEYRFDISKLEPLVAKPHSPDNRALARECKDVKIDRVYIGSCTGGKTEDFLAAAKVFLASGKKVKVPTFLVPATQKVWMDIYTLPVPGSGGKTCSQIFEEAGCDTPASPSCGACLGGPKDTYARMNEPKVCVSTTNRNFPGRMGHKEGQIYLASPYTAAASALTGYKDKSLSIVPSTSQLSIYKCKKPISNNISMAMVTRQSERKPATTGSMKSPMTMTEKILANGAEKAEVKAGDNVWVNVDVFMINDISGPGSIGIFRKEFGENAKVWDREKVVVIPDHYIFTSDERANRNVDILREFSLDQNIKYFYDITDLSNFKANPDYKGVCHIALAQEGHCRPGEILLGTDSHTCTAGAFGQFATGIGNTEAGFVLGTGALLLKIIGEISVAGATYKSMEFVGTTIESLNMEERMTLCNMVIEAGGKNGVVAADSTTFKYLEDKTSVPYEPVYSDALASFHSEFRFDISKLEPLVAKPHSPDNRALARECKDIKIDRVYIGSCTGGKTQDFLAAAKLFLASGKKVKVPTFLVPATQKVWVDIYTLIVPGSGGKTCSQIFEEAGCDTPASPSCAACMGGPKDTYARMNEAQASFCT
;
A
#
# COMPACT_ATOMS: atom_id res chain seq x y z
N MET A 1 -38.00 -31.33 43.79
CA MET A 1 -37.98 -30.39 44.93
C MET A 1 -36.73 -30.65 45.76
N ALA A 2 -36.25 -29.61 46.45
CA ALA A 2 -34.89 -29.41 46.95
C ALA A 2 -34.32 -30.48 47.91
N SER A 3 -32.98 -30.60 47.85
CA SER A 3 -31.97 -30.88 48.91
C SER A 3 -32.28 -31.98 49.94
N SER A 4 -31.42 -32.98 50.16
CA SER A 4 -30.08 -32.80 50.73
C SER A 4 -29.40 -34.16 51.03
N LEU A 5 -28.08 -34.11 51.25
CA LEU A 5 -27.27 -34.91 52.21
C LEU A 5 -26.70 -36.32 51.84
N VAL A 6 -25.37 -36.40 52.06
CA VAL A 6 -24.61 -37.45 52.81
C VAL A 6 -23.80 -38.55 52.06
N SER A 7 -22.48 -38.44 52.27
CA SER A 7 -21.38 -39.42 52.48
C SER A 7 -21.15 -40.70 51.64
N SER A 8 -19.88 -40.85 51.22
CA SER A 8 -18.97 -42.02 51.03
C SER A 8 -19.44 -43.43 51.47
N PRO A 9 -18.91 -44.59 50.96
CA PRO A 9 -17.45 -44.83 50.83
C PRO A 9 -16.90 -45.89 49.81
N THR A 10 -15.56 -45.81 49.62
CA THR A 10 -14.49 -46.83 49.40
C THR A 10 -14.63 -48.15 48.59
N SER A 11 -13.56 -48.38 47.79
CA SER A 11 -12.78 -49.62 47.51
C SER A 11 -13.38 -50.66 46.54
N SER A 12 -12.80 -50.85 45.34
CA SER A 12 -11.64 -51.70 44.96
C SER A 12 -12.05 -53.11 44.51
N PHE A 13 -11.71 -53.53 43.29
CA PHE A 13 -10.83 -54.69 43.01
C PHE A 13 -10.73 -55.02 41.50
N LEU A 14 -9.52 -55.43 41.13
CA LEU A 14 -9.04 -55.89 39.82
C LEU A 14 -9.64 -57.25 39.39
N LYS A 15 -9.69 -57.52 38.07
CA LYS A 15 -8.87 -58.58 37.42
C LYS A 15 -9.10 -58.71 35.90
N LYS A 16 -7.97 -58.95 35.20
CA LYS A 16 -7.83 -59.34 33.79
C LYS A 16 -8.18 -60.82 33.58
N VAL A 17 -8.78 -61.18 32.43
CA VAL A 17 -8.53 -62.44 31.68
C VAL A 17 -8.72 -62.17 30.18
N ALA A 18 -7.83 -62.73 29.36
CA ALA A 18 -7.81 -62.64 27.89
C ALA A 18 -8.34 -63.92 27.23
N PHE A 19 -8.92 -63.85 26.03
CA PHE A 19 -8.93 -64.93 25.02
C PHE A 19 -9.09 -64.38 23.59
N HIS A 20 -8.32 -64.96 22.66
CA HIS A 20 -8.33 -64.73 21.21
C HIS A 20 -9.46 -65.50 20.50
N LYS A 21 -10.11 -64.91 19.47
CA LYS A 21 -10.14 -65.45 18.09
C LYS A 21 -10.84 -64.52 17.08
N CYS A 22 -10.31 -64.60 15.87
CA CYS A 22 -10.45 -63.77 14.68
C CYS A 22 -11.80 -63.90 13.94
N LYS A 23 -12.35 -62.79 13.42
CA LYS A 23 -13.07 -62.71 12.13
C LYS A 23 -12.90 -61.31 11.52
N LYS A 24 -12.45 -61.28 10.26
CA LYS A 24 -12.18 -60.10 9.44
C LYS A 24 -13.46 -59.30 9.16
N GLN A 25 -13.37 -57.97 9.31
CA GLN A 25 -14.15 -57.05 8.50
C GLN A 25 -13.35 -55.76 8.26
N VAL A 26 -13.34 -55.34 7.01
CA VAL A 26 -12.53 -54.27 6.44
C VAL A 26 -13.00 -52.92 7.00
N SER A 27 -12.10 -52.14 7.61
CA SER A 27 -12.35 -50.73 7.93
C SER A 27 -11.14 -49.87 7.59
N LYS A 28 -11.43 -48.72 6.94
CA LYS A 28 -10.46 -47.72 6.49
C LYS A 28 -9.67 -47.20 7.70
N LYS A 29 -8.35 -47.33 7.64
CA LYS A 29 -7.41 -46.75 8.60
C LYS A 29 -7.35 -45.24 8.38
N ILE A 30 -8.07 -44.47 9.18
CA ILE A 30 -7.75 -43.06 9.39
C ILE A 30 -6.50 -43.05 10.27
N VAL A 31 -5.35 -42.71 9.69
CA VAL A 31 -4.13 -42.45 10.44
C VAL A 31 -4.26 -41.03 10.99
N SER A 32 -4.56 -40.91 12.28
CA SER A 32 -4.35 -39.69 13.04
C SER A 32 -2.85 -39.36 12.98
N VAL A 33 -2.49 -38.30 12.25
CA VAL A 33 -1.16 -37.72 12.34
C VAL A 33 -1.18 -36.81 13.57
N MET A 34 -0.76 -37.34 14.71
CA MET A 34 -0.44 -36.52 15.87
C MET A 34 0.64 -35.52 15.46
N ALA A 35 0.38 -34.22 15.68
CA ALA A 35 1.40 -33.19 15.54
C ALA A 35 2.62 -33.55 16.40
N PRO A 36 3.86 -33.40 15.91
CA PRO A 36 5.04 -33.68 16.72
C PRO A 36 5.07 -32.72 17.91
N GLN A 37 5.38 -33.22 19.11
CA GLN A 37 5.80 -32.37 20.22
C GLN A 37 7.04 -31.59 19.76
N GLN A 38 6.95 -30.26 19.74
CA GLN A 38 8.09 -29.38 19.44
C GLN A 38 9.17 -29.57 20.51
N SER A 39 10.37 -29.94 20.06
CA SER A 39 11.58 -29.91 20.89
C SER A 39 11.94 -28.46 21.23
N GLU A 40 12.39 -28.21 22.46
CA GLU A 40 13.00 -26.94 22.87
C GLU A 40 14.01 -26.43 21.82
N ARG A 41 13.88 -25.16 21.43
CA ARG A 41 14.76 -24.50 20.45
C ARG A 41 16.20 -24.50 21.00
N LYS A 42 17.12 -25.17 20.28
CA LYS A 42 18.56 -25.05 20.55
C LYS A 42 19.06 -23.66 20.15
N THR A 43 19.89 -23.08 21.00
CA THR A 43 20.63 -21.83 20.75
C THR A 43 21.57 -22.02 19.56
N TYR A 44 21.29 -21.33 18.45
CA TYR A 44 22.21 -21.23 17.34
C TYR A 44 22.97 -19.90 17.45
N THR A 45 24.18 -19.95 17.99
CA THR A 45 25.14 -18.87 17.74
C THR A 45 25.40 -18.83 16.23
N THR A 46 25.15 -17.69 15.58
CA THR A 46 25.57 -17.48 14.19
C THR A 46 27.09 -17.65 14.13
N GLY A 47 27.56 -18.82 13.68
CA GLY A 47 28.98 -19.07 13.42
C GLY A 47 29.53 -18.06 12.41
N SER A 48 30.85 -17.96 12.27
CA SER A 48 31.50 -16.97 11.40
C SER A 48 30.94 -17.01 9.97
N VAL A 49 30.10 -16.03 9.63
CA VAL A 49 29.48 -15.91 8.30
C VAL A 49 30.43 -15.11 7.39
N LYS A 50 30.52 -15.47 6.10
CA LYS A 50 31.43 -14.84 5.12
C LYS A 50 31.04 -13.39 4.75
N THR A 51 29.80 -12.97 5.02
CA THR A 51 29.26 -11.63 4.74
C THR A 51 28.37 -11.19 5.91
N GLY A 52 28.54 -9.93 6.36
CA GLY A 52 27.82 -9.40 7.52
C GLY A 52 26.34 -9.13 7.20
N MET A 53 25.47 -9.37 8.17
CA MET A 53 24.02 -9.14 8.06
C MET A 53 23.55 -7.96 8.91
N THR A 54 22.55 -7.24 8.42
CA THR A 54 21.81 -6.23 9.20
C THR A 54 20.94 -6.87 10.29
N MET A 55 20.46 -6.09 11.25
CA MET A 55 19.53 -6.57 12.30
C MET A 55 18.32 -7.28 11.69
N THR A 56 17.68 -6.64 10.72
CA THR A 56 16.49 -7.19 10.06
C THR A 56 16.80 -8.51 9.34
N GLU A 57 17.91 -8.59 8.60
CA GLU A 57 18.34 -9.83 7.96
C GLU A 57 18.58 -10.96 8.97
N LYS A 58 19.28 -10.67 10.08
CA LYS A 58 19.54 -11.67 11.13
C LYS A 58 18.28 -12.15 11.84
N ILE A 59 17.36 -11.25 12.16
CA ILE A 59 16.08 -11.60 12.78
C ILE A 59 15.30 -12.53 11.85
N LEU A 60 15.19 -12.20 10.57
CA LEU A 60 14.50 -13.03 9.58
C LEU A 60 15.23 -14.35 9.28
N ALA A 61 16.56 -14.35 9.26
CA ALA A 61 17.36 -15.57 9.10
C ALA A 61 17.10 -16.54 10.25
N ARG A 62 17.16 -16.05 11.50
CA ARG A 62 16.83 -16.83 12.69
C ARG A 62 15.38 -17.33 12.66
N ALA A 63 14.43 -16.48 12.34
CA ALA A 63 13.01 -16.83 12.30
C ALA A 63 12.65 -17.81 11.15
N SER A 64 13.47 -17.87 10.10
CA SER A 64 13.35 -18.83 8.99
C SER A 64 14.23 -20.09 9.16
N GLU A 65 14.92 -20.22 10.30
CA GLU A 65 15.85 -21.34 10.58
C GLU A 65 16.99 -21.44 9.55
N LYS A 66 17.37 -20.29 8.96
CA LYS A 66 18.49 -20.17 8.02
C LYS A 66 19.68 -19.52 8.71
N GLN A 67 20.89 -19.90 8.30
CA GLN A 67 22.12 -19.28 8.79
C GLN A 67 22.33 -17.87 8.24
N GLN A 68 21.78 -17.58 7.07
CA GLN A 68 21.95 -16.31 6.38
C GLN A 68 20.75 -16.02 5.46
N LEU A 69 20.43 -14.75 5.31
CA LEU A 69 19.53 -14.21 4.30
C LEU A 69 20.14 -12.95 3.69
N SER A 70 19.77 -12.67 2.44
CA SER A 70 20.11 -11.43 1.73
C SER A 70 18.84 -10.67 1.35
N PRO A 71 18.91 -9.32 1.20
CA PRO A 71 17.83 -8.55 0.65
C PRO A 71 17.33 -9.13 -0.68
N GLY A 72 16.01 -9.25 -0.82
CA GLY A 72 15.37 -9.85 -1.98
C GLY A 72 14.98 -11.32 -1.83
N ASP A 73 15.59 -12.04 -0.88
CA ASP A 73 15.23 -13.43 -0.60
C ASP A 73 13.79 -13.55 -0.11
N ASN A 74 13.09 -14.60 -0.53
CA ASN A 74 11.81 -15.00 0.06
C ASN A 74 12.04 -16.10 1.09
N ALA A 75 11.50 -15.94 2.29
CA ALA A 75 11.67 -16.88 3.39
C ALA A 75 10.35 -17.11 4.14
N TRP A 76 10.08 -18.38 4.48
CA TRP A 76 9.03 -18.71 5.43
C TRP A 76 9.50 -18.34 6.83
N ILE A 77 8.78 -17.43 7.46
CA ILE A 77 9.12 -16.84 8.75
C ILE A 77 8.20 -17.44 9.80
N ASN A 78 8.77 -18.01 10.86
CA ASN A 78 8.03 -18.37 12.06
C ASN A 78 7.67 -17.08 12.82
N VAL A 79 6.39 -16.89 13.10
CA VAL A 79 5.88 -15.68 13.79
C VAL A 79 5.91 -15.89 15.29
N ASP A 80 6.45 -14.92 16.03
CA ASP A 80 6.48 -14.99 17.49
C ASP A 80 5.21 -14.41 18.12
N ILE A 81 4.68 -13.31 17.58
CA ILE A 81 3.40 -12.70 18.00
C ILE A 81 2.61 -12.23 16.77
N LEU A 82 1.32 -12.55 16.71
CA LEU A 82 0.35 -11.90 15.83
C LEU A 82 -0.59 -11.03 16.66
N MET A 83 -0.66 -9.75 16.33
CA MET A 83 -1.65 -8.83 16.88
C MET A 83 -2.79 -8.56 15.89
N THR A 84 -4.02 -8.51 16.37
CA THR A 84 -5.13 -7.95 15.61
C THR A 84 -6.09 -7.14 16.50
N HIS A 85 -6.95 -6.36 15.86
CA HIS A 85 -7.89 -5.46 16.52
C HIS A 85 -9.28 -5.53 15.84
N ASP A 86 -10.22 -4.74 16.33
CA ASP A 86 -11.64 -4.69 15.95
C ASP A 86 -11.92 -4.29 14.49
N VAL A 87 -11.03 -3.56 13.82
CA VAL A 87 -11.24 -3.22 12.40
C VAL A 87 -10.92 -4.41 11.48
N CYS A 88 -9.76 -5.04 11.67
CA CYS A 88 -9.21 -6.04 10.75
C CYS A 88 -9.40 -7.49 11.23
N GLY A 89 -9.61 -7.70 12.53
CA GLY A 89 -9.76 -9.00 13.15
C GLY A 89 -10.93 -9.80 12.59
N PRO A 90 -12.15 -9.24 12.42
CA PRO A 90 -13.26 -9.98 11.82
C PRO A 90 -12.95 -10.53 10.42
N GLY A 91 -12.26 -9.75 9.58
CA GLY A 91 -11.82 -10.20 8.26
C GLY A 91 -10.80 -11.34 8.32
N SER A 92 -9.82 -11.22 9.22
CA SER A 92 -8.78 -12.24 9.43
C SER A 92 -9.37 -13.55 9.99
N ILE A 93 -10.30 -13.46 10.94
CA ILE A 93 -11.03 -14.59 11.53
C ILE A 93 -11.90 -15.28 10.48
N GLY A 94 -12.61 -14.51 9.64
CA GLY A 94 -13.43 -15.06 8.56
C GLY A 94 -12.60 -15.86 7.56
N ILE A 95 -11.42 -15.34 7.16
CA ILE A 95 -10.50 -16.06 6.27
C ILE A 95 -9.96 -17.32 6.95
N PHE A 96 -9.52 -17.22 8.21
CA PHE A 96 -9.06 -18.38 8.97
C PHE A 96 -10.10 -19.50 9.02
N LYS A 97 -11.35 -19.18 9.37
CA LYS A 97 -12.45 -20.16 9.41
C LYS A 97 -12.78 -20.73 8.03
N LYS A 98 -12.76 -19.90 6.99
CA LYS A 98 -13.01 -20.33 5.60
C LYS A 98 -11.96 -21.30 5.09
N GLU A 99 -10.67 -21.00 5.29
CA GLU A 99 -9.56 -21.75 4.69
C GLU A 99 -9.12 -22.95 5.55
N PHE A 100 -9.24 -22.87 6.88
CA PHE A 100 -8.86 -23.95 7.81
C PHE A 100 -10.06 -24.72 8.39
N GLY A 101 -11.28 -24.23 8.20
CA GLY A 101 -12.54 -24.82 8.65
C GLY A 101 -13.09 -24.20 9.94
N GLU A 102 -14.41 -24.26 10.12
CA GLU A 102 -15.13 -23.65 11.26
C GLU A 102 -14.70 -24.15 12.65
N LYS A 103 -14.09 -25.35 12.72
CA LYS A 103 -13.62 -25.95 13.97
C LYS A 103 -12.10 -25.87 14.13
N ALA A 104 -11.41 -25.16 13.24
CA ALA A 104 -9.97 -25.00 13.29
C ALA A 104 -9.55 -24.35 14.61
N LYS A 105 -8.37 -24.76 15.08
CA LYS A 105 -7.71 -24.12 16.22
C LYS A 105 -6.58 -23.26 15.74
N VAL A 106 -6.45 -22.09 16.35
CA VAL A 106 -5.32 -21.21 16.09
C VAL A 106 -4.00 -21.91 16.43
N TRP A 107 -2.92 -21.53 15.76
CA TRP A 107 -1.63 -22.23 15.89
C TRP A 107 -1.09 -22.21 17.32
N ASP A 108 -1.27 -21.09 18.03
CA ASP A 108 -0.86 -20.91 19.42
C ASP A 108 -1.69 -19.78 20.06
N ARG A 109 -2.56 -20.15 21.00
CA ARG A 109 -3.46 -19.22 21.72
C ARG A 109 -2.72 -18.22 22.62
N GLU A 110 -1.44 -18.46 22.90
CA GLU A 110 -0.58 -17.58 23.71
C GLU A 110 0.32 -16.68 22.85
N LYS A 111 0.27 -16.81 21.52
CA LYS A 111 1.00 -15.93 20.59
C LYS A 111 0.09 -15.01 19.79
N ILE A 112 -1.18 -14.99 20.14
CA ILE A 112 -2.20 -14.14 19.52
C ILE A 112 -2.64 -13.11 20.54
N VAL A 113 -2.51 -11.84 20.16
CA VAL A 113 -2.89 -10.70 20.98
C VAL A 113 -4.03 -9.96 20.30
N ILE A 114 -5.15 -9.82 20.98
CA ILE A 114 -6.35 -9.15 20.44
C ILE A 114 -6.68 -7.93 21.30
N ILE A 115 -6.67 -6.75 20.68
CA ILE A 115 -6.88 -5.46 21.36
C ILE A 115 -7.93 -4.65 20.60
N PRO A 116 -9.18 -4.57 21.07
CA PRO A 116 -10.17 -3.67 20.51
C PRO A 116 -9.96 -2.24 21.04
N ASP A 117 -9.60 -1.30 20.15
CA ASP A 117 -9.25 0.08 20.52
C ASP A 117 -9.83 1.16 19.56
N HIS A 118 -10.47 0.77 18.46
CA HIS A 118 -10.98 1.69 17.43
C HIS A 118 -12.47 2.02 17.61
N TYR A 119 -13.29 1.03 17.98
CA TYR A 119 -14.75 1.08 17.94
C TYR A 119 -15.43 0.90 19.30
N ILE A 120 -14.68 0.62 20.35
CA ILE A 120 -15.23 0.25 21.67
C ILE A 120 -16.10 1.30 22.39
N PHE A 121 -16.05 2.59 22.01
CA PHE A 121 -16.83 3.65 22.68
C PHE A 121 -17.93 4.26 21.80
N THR A 122 -18.24 3.63 20.67
CA THR A 122 -19.28 4.13 19.75
C THR A 122 -20.64 3.47 20.01
N SER A 123 -21.68 4.21 19.69
CA SER A 123 -23.06 3.73 19.56
C SER A 123 -23.35 3.09 18.19
N ASP A 124 -22.41 3.12 17.24
CA ASP A 124 -22.60 2.53 15.92
C ASP A 124 -22.67 0.99 15.98
N GLU A 125 -23.84 0.45 15.62
CA GLU A 125 -24.12 -0.99 15.67
C GLU A 125 -23.19 -1.83 14.77
N ARG A 126 -22.74 -1.29 13.63
CA ARG A 126 -21.86 -2.01 12.70
C ARG A 126 -20.46 -2.13 13.27
N ALA A 127 -19.99 -1.07 13.94
CA ALA A 127 -18.71 -1.02 14.62
C ALA A 127 -18.73 -1.94 15.85
N ASN A 128 -19.82 -1.96 16.62
CA ASN A 128 -19.98 -2.84 17.78
C ASN A 128 -20.04 -4.33 17.41
N ARG A 129 -20.70 -4.68 16.30
CA ARG A 129 -20.71 -6.05 15.75
C ARG A 129 -19.29 -6.59 15.54
N ASN A 130 -18.33 -5.75 15.13
CA ASN A 130 -16.95 -6.21 14.95
C ASN A 130 -16.29 -6.62 16.27
N VAL A 131 -16.55 -5.87 17.35
CA VAL A 131 -16.05 -6.19 18.69
C VAL A 131 -16.68 -7.50 19.18
N ASP A 132 -17.97 -7.72 18.93
CA ASP A 132 -18.64 -8.97 19.31
C ASP A 132 -18.05 -10.20 18.59
N ILE A 133 -17.70 -10.08 17.30
CA ILE A 133 -16.99 -11.14 16.58
C ILE A 133 -15.64 -11.48 17.24
N LEU A 134 -14.91 -10.47 17.74
CA LEU A 134 -13.66 -10.72 18.48
C LEU A 134 -13.93 -11.45 19.79
N ARG A 135 -14.95 -11.02 20.55
CA ARG A 135 -15.32 -11.66 21.83
C ARG A 135 -15.67 -13.13 21.63
N ASP A 136 -16.50 -13.42 20.64
CA ASP A 136 -16.90 -14.78 20.30
C ASP A 136 -15.69 -15.64 19.93
N PHE A 137 -14.82 -15.12 19.04
CA PHE A 137 -13.61 -15.83 18.62
C PHE A 137 -12.64 -16.05 19.79
N CYS A 138 -12.40 -15.04 20.62
CA CYS A 138 -11.54 -15.14 21.80
C CYS A 138 -12.05 -16.19 22.78
N GLY A 139 -13.37 -16.24 23.02
CA GLY A 139 -14.00 -17.27 23.85
C GLY A 139 -13.87 -18.66 23.25
N GLU A 140 -14.16 -18.81 21.95
CA GLU A 140 -14.12 -20.08 21.21
C GLU A 140 -12.71 -20.69 21.14
N GLN A 141 -11.70 -19.85 20.90
CA GLN A 141 -10.30 -20.24 20.76
C GLN A 141 -9.55 -20.21 22.09
N ASN A 142 -10.20 -19.71 23.15
CA ASN A 142 -9.60 -19.51 24.47
C ASN A 142 -8.31 -18.68 24.35
N ILE A 143 -8.37 -17.53 23.69
CA ILE A 143 -7.20 -16.65 23.50
C ILE A 143 -6.78 -16.08 24.86
N LYS A 144 -5.50 -16.23 25.21
CA LYS A 144 -4.97 -15.79 26.51
C LYS A 144 -4.88 -14.28 26.63
N TYR A 145 -4.45 -13.61 25.55
CA TYR A 145 -4.17 -12.18 25.53
C TYR A 145 -5.27 -11.41 24.79
N PHE A 146 -6.44 -11.32 25.42
CA PHE A 146 -7.58 -10.54 24.93
C PHE A 146 -7.85 -9.35 25.86
N TYR A 147 -7.58 -8.14 25.37
CA TYR A 147 -7.54 -6.91 26.17
C TYR A 147 -8.77 -6.03 25.94
N ASP A 148 -9.95 -6.60 26.19
CA ASP A 148 -11.25 -5.97 25.91
C ASP A 148 -11.80 -5.17 27.10
N ILE A 149 -12.73 -4.27 26.79
CA ILE A 149 -13.56 -3.56 27.74
C ILE A 149 -14.85 -4.36 28.01
N LYS A 150 -15.14 -4.63 29.28
CA LYS A 150 -16.34 -5.36 29.73
C LYS A 150 -17.47 -4.40 30.10
N ASP A 151 -17.16 -3.35 30.87
CA ASP A 151 -18.08 -2.28 31.23
C ASP A 151 -17.79 -1.02 30.41
N LEU A 152 -18.58 -0.81 29.36
CA LEU A 152 -18.49 0.34 28.46
C LEU A 152 -18.82 1.67 29.15
N SER A 153 -19.59 1.64 30.24
CA SER A 153 -20.00 2.86 30.95
C SER A 153 -18.89 3.44 31.81
N ASN A 154 -17.91 2.61 32.19
CA ASN A 154 -16.79 3.02 33.04
C ASN A 154 -15.51 2.28 32.66
N PHE A 155 -14.77 2.81 31.68
CA PHE A 155 -13.50 2.22 31.27
C PHE A 155 -12.49 2.06 32.43
N LYS A 156 -12.59 2.85 33.51
CA LYS A 156 -11.67 2.78 34.66
C LYS A 156 -11.89 1.52 35.52
N ALA A 157 -13.07 0.91 35.44
CA ALA A 157 -13.40 -0.32 36.15
C ALA A 157 -12.94 -1.60 35.41
N ASN A 158 -12.24 -1.46 34.29
CA ASN A 158 -11.87 -2.56 33.40
C ASN A 158 -10.36 -2.84 33.43
N PRO A 159 -9.84 -3.67 34.34
CA PRO A 159 -8.40 -3.94 34.43
C PRO A 159 -7.82 -4.64 33.19
N ASP A 160 -8.66 -5.33 32.42
CA ASP A 160 -8.27 -6.05 31.20
C ASP A 160 -8.15 -5.13 29.98
N TYR A 161 -8.76 -3.94 30.01
CA TYR A 161 -8.72 -3.00 28.89
C TYR A 161 -7.40 -2.23 28.87
N LYS A 162 -6.64 -2.30 27.78
CA LYS A 162 -5.28 -1.71 27.73
C LYS A 162 -5.14 -0.48 26.85
N GLY A 163 -6.12 -0.12 26.04
CA GLY A 163 -6.04 1.04 25.15
C GLY A 163 -5.41 0.75 23.80
N VAL A 164 -4.80 1.77 23.21
CA VAL A 164 -4.25 1.75 21.85
C VAL A 164 -3.21 0.64 21.68
N CYS A 165 -3.44 -0.22 20.69
CA CYS A 165 -2.77 -1.51 20.52
C CYS A 165 -1.24 -1.45 20.62
N HIS A 166 -0.58 -0.53 19.92
CA HIS A 166 0.90 -0.48 19.86
C HIS A 166 1.59 -0.08 21.17
N VAL A 167 0.91 0.72 22.01
CA VAL A 167 1.42 1.10 23.32
C VAL A 167 1.08 0.02 24.34
N ALA A 168 -0.12 -0.55 24.24
CA ALA A 168 -0.53 -1.69 25.06
C ALA A 168 0.39 -2.92 24.86
N LEU A 169 0.76 -3.26 23.62
CA LEU A 169 1.71 -4.34 23.33
C LEU A 169 3.04 -4.17 24.09
N ALA A 170 3.59 -2.95 24.08
CA ALA A 170 4.81 -2.62 24.79
C ALA A 170 4.65 -2.72 26.31
N GLN A 171 3.58 -2.12 26.86
CA GLN A 171 3.32 -2.09 28.31
C GLN A 171 3.04 -3.47 28.90
N GLU A 172 2.43 -4.36 28.11
CA GLU A 172 2.09 -5.73 28.53
C GLU A 172 3.17 -6.76 28.17
N GLY A 173 4.37 -6.33 27.74
CA GLY A 173 5.53 -7.21 27.58
C GLY A 173 5.52 -8.07 26.32
N HIS A 174 4.76 -7.69 25.29
CA HIS A 174 4.70 -8.40 24.00
C HIS A 174 5.81 -8.00 23.02
N CYS A 175 6.43 -6.84 23.22
CA CYS A 175 7.52 -6.36 22.38
C CYS A 175 8.88 -6.79 22.95
N ARG A 176 9.50 -7.83 22.39
CA ARG A 176 10.75 -8.43 22.92
C ARG A 176 11.86 -8.47 21.86
N PRO A 177 13.10 -8.05 22.18
CA PRO A 177 14.20 -7.96 21.23
C PRO A 177 14.44 -9.21 20.38
N GLY A 178 14.64 -8.98 19.09
CA GLY A 178 14.99 -9.99 18.10
C GLY A 178 13.83 -10.88 17.61
N GLU A 179 12.61 -10.70 18.13
CA GLU A 179 11.44 -11.46 17.66
C GLU A 179 10.82 -10.89 16.38
N VAL A 180 9.96 -11.69 15.76
CA VAL A 180 9.07 -11.30 14.65
C VAL A 180 7.66 -11.05 15.18
N LEU A 181 7.22 -9.79 15.14
CA LEU A 181 5.86 -9.38 15.53
C LEU A 181 5.09 -8.87 14.31
N LEU A 182 4.00 -9.54 13.97
CA LEU A 182 3.13 -9.13 12.87
C LEU A 182 1.81 -8.59 13.43
N GLY A 183 1.19 -7.67 12.70
CA GLY A 183 -0.08 -7.09 13.11
C GLY A 183 -0.93 -6.70 11.94
N THR A 184 -2.25 -6.68 12.12
CA THR A 184 -3.19 -6.25 11.07
C THR A 184 -3.35 -4.73 10.96
N ASP A 185 -2.54 -3.98 11.71
CA ASP A 185 -2.42 -2.53 11.64
C ASP A 185 -1.07 -2.10 11.04
N SER A 186 -1.07 -1.01 10.26
CA SER A 186 0.13 -0.50 9.58
C SER A 186 1.23 -0.03 10.53
N HIS A 187 0.88 0.49 11.72
CA HIS A 187 1.82 1.04 12.69
C HIS A 187 2.40 -0.01 13.63
N THR A 188 2.19 -1.29 13.35
CA THR A 188 2.87 -2.41 14.04
C THR A 188 4.39 -2.28 14.03
N CYS A 189 4.94 -1.56 13.04
CA CYS A 189 6.35 -1.14 13.00
C CYS A 189 6.85 -0.41 14.25
N THR A 190 5.96 0.12 15.11
CA THR A 190 6.30 0.68 16.43
C THR A 190 7.15 -0.27 17.29
N ALA A 191 6.87 -1.57 17.23
CA ALA A 191 7.59 -2.59 18.02
C ALA A 191 9.09 -2.72 17.61
N GLY A 192 9.45 -2.17 16.45
CA GLY A 192 10.84 -1.96 16.02
C GLY A 192 11.73 -1.22 17.02
N ALA A 193 11.13 -0.38 17.88
CA ALA A 193 11.83 0.33 18.95
C ALA A 193 12.50 -0.60 19.97
N PHE A 194 12.09 -1.87 20.02
CA PHE A 194 12.61 -2.91 20.89
C PHE A 194 13.65 -3.80 20.17
N GLY A 195 14.05 -3.46 18.95
CA GLY A 195 14.94 -4.30 18.14
C GLY A 195 14.24 -5.54 17.56
N GLN A 196 12.96 -5.42 17.22
CA GLN A 196 12.16 -6.47 16.56
C GLN A 196 12.02 -6.22 15.07
N PHE A 197 11.85 -7.30 14.30
CA PHE A 197 11.23 -7.16 12.99
C PHE A 197 9.72 -7.08 13.19
N ALA A 198 9.13 -5.90 12.94
CA ALA A 198 7.71 -5.70 13.11
C ALA A 198 7.08 -4.96 11.92
N THR A 199 5.99 -5.50 11.37
CA THR A 199 5.32 -4.95 10.18
C THR A 199 3.82 -5.21 10.22
N GLY A 200 3.07 -4.27 9.64
CA GLY A 200 1.68 -4.52 9.27
C GLY A 200 1.57 -5.58 8.17
N ILE A 201 0.51 -6.38 8.20
CA ILE A 201 0.14 -7.39 7.19
C ILE A 201 -1.36 -7.32 6.90
N GLY A 202 -1.78 -7.86 5.75
CA GLY A 202 -3.20 -7.90 5.37
C GLY A 202 -4.00 -8.99 6.09
N ASN A 203 -5.33 -8.93 5.99
CA ASN A 203 -6.23 -9.93 6.60
C ASN A 203 -5.98 -11.36 6.10
N THR A 204 -5.59 -11.53 4.84
CA THR A 204 -5.28 -12.84 4.26
C THR A 204 -4.04 -13.45 4.92
N ASP A 205 -2.96 -12.66 5.03
CA ASP A 205 -1.73 -13.10 5.69
C ASP A 205 -2.00 -13.40 7.17
N ALA A 206 -2.76 -12.54 7.85
CA ALA A 206 -3.12 -12.75 9.26
C ALA A 206 -3.99 -14.01 9.44
N GLY A 207 -4.95 -14.28 8.56
CA GLY A 207 -5.73 -15.52 8.56
C GLY A 207 -4.87 -16.76 8.34
N PHE A 208 -3.86 -16.66 7.47
CA PHE A 208 -2.87 -17.73 7.26
C PHE A 208 -1.95 -17.93 8.47
N VAL A 209 -1.49 -16.85 9.10
CA VAL A 209 -0.69 -16.90 10.34
C VAL A 209 -1.53 -17.51 11.47
N LEU A 210 -2.79 -17.12 11.63
CA LEU A 210 -3.72 -17.72 12.63
C LEU A 210 -3.76 -19.25 12.53
N GLY A 211 -3.72 -19.82 11.32
CA GLY A 211 -3.72 -21.27 11.14
C GLY A 211 -2.35 -21.94 11.24
N THR A 212 -1.26 -21.25 10.87
CA THR A 212 0.04 -21.90 10.65
C THR A 212 1.18 -21.43 11.56
N GLY A 213 1.05 -20.23 12.15
CA GLY A 213 2.14 -19.53 12.84
C GLY A 213 3.28 -19.10 11.90
N LYS A 214 3.05 -19.08 10.59
CA LYS A 214 4.07 -18.75 9.58
C LYS A 214 3.56 -17.75 8.55
N VAL A 215 4.48 -17.06 7.89
CA VAL A 215 4.19 -16.22 6.72
C VAL A 215 5.37 -16.23 5.76
N LEU A 216 5.13 -16.04 4.46
CA LEU A 216 6.19 -15.84 3.48
C LEU A 216 6.52 -14.34 3.41
N LEU A 217 7.77 -13.97 3.74
CA LEU A 217 8.23 -12.58 3.64
C LEU A 217 9.42 -12.48 2.69
N LYS A 218 9.43 -11.39 1.93
CA LYS A 218 10.61 -10.93 1.20
C LYS A 218 11.49 -10.11 2.13
N VAL A 219 12.77 -10.44 2.20
CA VAL A 219 13.76 -9.76 3.05
C VAL A 219 13.99 -8.35 2.49
N PRO A 220 13.73 -7.28 3.27
CA PRO A 220 13.89 -5.92 2.79
C PRO A 220 15.38 -5.49 2.85
N PRO A 221 15.87 -4.69 1.89
CA PRO A 221 17.13 -3.97 2.08
C PRO A 221 16.99 -2.90 3.17
N THR A 222 18.09 -2.54 3.84
CA THR A 222 18.07 -1.63 4.99
C THR A 222 18.66 -0.26 4.64
N LEU A 223 17.93 0.81 4.96
CA LEU A 223 18.44 2.19 5.03
C LEU A 223 18.91 2.46 6.47
N ARG A 224 20.10 3.03 6.64
CA ARG A 224 20.62 3.40 7.95
C ARG A 224 20.52 4.91 8.19
N PHE A 225 20.00 5.30 9.35
CA PHE A 225 19.89 6.68 9.79
C PHE A 225 20.74 6.87 11.03
N VAL A 226 21.91 7.49 10.87
CA VAL A 226 22.83 7.82 11.95
C VAL A 226 22.51 9.21 12.46
N MET A 227 22.18 9.32 13.75
CA MET A 227 21.67 10.53 14.36
C MET A 227 22.53 10.84 15.59
N ASP A 228 23.42 11.81 15.41
CA ASP A 228 24.43 12.19 16.40
C ASP A 228 24.23 13.63 16.87
N GLY A 229 24.77 13.94 18.04
CA GLY A 229 24.66 15.26 18.67
C GLY A 229 23.70 15.29 19.86
N GLU A 230 23.79 16.36 20.64
CA GLU A 230 22.93 16.59 21.79
C GLU A 230 21.55 17.04 21.31
N MET A 231 20.49 16.35 21.75
CA MET A 231 19.11 16.70 21.43
C MET A 231 18.75 18.05 22.07
N PRO A 232 18.43 19.11 21.29
CA PRO A 232 17.95 20.35 21.85
C PRO A 232 16.67 20.14 22.67
N HIS A 233 16.56 20.81 23.83
CA HIS A 233 15.47 20.66 24.79
C HIS A 233 14.06 21.00 24.26
N TYR A 234 13.98 21.61 23.07
CA TYR A 234 12.73 21.97 22.40
C TYR A 234 12.32 20.97 21.31
N LEU A 235 13.09 19.89 21.09
CA LEU A 235 12.77 18.83 20.15
C LEU A 235 12.33 17.56 20.87
N LEU A 236 11.57 16.74 20.15
CA LEU A 236 11.26 15.36 20.50
C LEU A 236 11.54 14.46 19.30
N ALA A 237 11.56 13.14 19.52
CA ALA A 237 11.66 12.15 18.45
C ALA A 237 10.67 12.37 17.29
N LYS A 238 9.51 12.97 17.57
CA LYS A 238 8.54 13.37 16.55
C LYS A 238 9.12 14.34 15.51
N ASP A 239 9.88 15.34 15.95
CA ASP A 239 10.55 16.29 15.05
C ASP A 239 11.61 15.58 14.20
N LEU A 240 12.33 14.62 14.80
CA LEU A 240 13.36 13.85 14.10
C LEU A 240 12.78 12.99 12.97
N ILE A 241 11.70 12.26 13.22
CA ILE A 241 11.10 11.41 12.18
C ILE A 241 10.39 12.24 11.11
N LEU A 242 9.83 13.41 11.44
CA LEU A 242 9.32 14.36 10.44
C LEU A 242 10.43 14.94 9.58
N GLN A 243 11.62 15.20 10.15
CA GLN A 243 12.80 15.61 9.37
C GLN A 243 13.15 14.55 8.34
N ILE A 244 13.24 13.29 8.76
CA ILE A 244 13.57 12.15 7.89
C ILE A 244 12.50 11.95 6.82
N ILE A 245 11.21 11.89 7.17
CA ILE A 245 10.13 11.67 6.21
C ILE A 245 10.07 12.80 5.17
N GLY A 246 10.25 14.06 5.59
CA GLY A 246 10.30 15.15 4.61
C GLY A 246 11.56 15.16 3.74
N GLU A 247 12.61 14.41 4.11
CA GLU A 247 13.84 14.29 3.31
C GLU A 247 13.68 13.19 2.25
N ILE A 248 13.13 12.05 2.66
CA ILE A 248 13.03 10.86 1.80
C ILE A 248 11.65 10.71 1.15
N SER A 249 10.69 11.59 1.48
CA SER A 249 9.27 11.54 1.09
C SER A 249 8.49 10.32 1.63
N VAL A 250 7.18 10.31 1.40
CA VAL A 250 6.30 9.17 1.77
C VAL A 250 6.63 7.85 1.07
N ALA A 251 7.51 7.87 0.06
CA ALA A 251 7.89 6.69 -0.71
C ALA A 251 9.37 6.29 -0.54
N GLY A 252 10.20 7.07 0.16
CA GLY A 252 11.65 6.88 0.20
C GLY A 252 12.07 5.53 0.75
N ALA A 253 11.35 5.03 1.76
CA ALA A 253 11.60 3.75 2.40
C ALA A 253 10.71 2.62 1.88
N THR A 254 10.00 2.77 0.74
CA THR A 254 9.11 1.71 0.19
C THR A 254 9.80 0.35 0.13
N TYR A 255 9.23 -0.63 0.86
CA TYR A 255 9.74 -2.00 1.06
C TYR A 255 11.12 -2.13 1.71
N LYS A 256 11.66 -1.07 2.31
CA LYS A 256 12.97 -1.05 2.99
C LYS A 256 12.80 -1.11 4.50
N SER A 257 13.80 -1.64 5.18
CA SER A 257 13.94 -1.48 6.62
C SER A 257 14.61 -0.14 6.92
N MET A 258 14.20 0.55 7.99
CA MET A 258 14.85 1.77 8.48
C MET A 258 15.55 1.46 9.82
N GLU A 259 16.88 1.39 9.83
CA GLU A 259 17.69 1.18 11.04
C GLU A 259 18.15 2.53 11.59
N PHE A 260 17.79 2.84 12.84
CA PHE A 260 18.15 4.08 13.53
C PHE A 260 19.26 3.83 14.54
N VAL A 261 20.36 4.58 14.44
CA VAL A 261 21.55 4.47 15.30
C VAL A 261 22.14 5.86 15.59
N GLY A 262 23.15 5.93 16.46
CA GLY A 262 23.87 7.16 16.80
C GLY A 262 23.60 7.64 18.21
N THR A 263 24.42 8.58 18.69
CA THR A 263 24.42 9.00 20.10
C THR A 263 23.09 9.57 20.55
N THR A 264 22.36 10.25 19.65
CA THR A 264 21.03 10.78 19.99
C THR A 264 20.05 9.64 20.20
N VAL A 265 20.01 8.63 19.33
CA VAL A 265 19.09 7.48 19.45
C VAL A 265 19.33 6.71 20.75
N GLU A 266 20.59 6.52 21.13
CA GLU A 266 20.98 5.88 22.39
C GLU A 266 20.44 6.66 23.61
N SER A 267 20.42 8.00 23.54
CA SER A 267 19.90 8.86 24.60
C SER A 267 18.37 8.89 24.73
N LEU A 268 17.63 8.47 23.69
CA LEU A 268 16.16 8.47 23.70
C LEU A 268 15.62 7.43 24.69
N ASN A 269 14.57 7.81 25.41
CA ASN A 269 13.77 6.86 26.17
C ASN A 269 12.96 5.94 25.24
N MET A 270 12.39 4.86 25.79
CA MET A 270 11.63 3.89 24.97
C MET A 270 10.40 4.49 24.27
N GLU A 271 9.70 5.44 24.90
CA GLU A 271 8.52 6.06 24.30
C GLU A 271 8.91 6.92 23.09
N GLU A 272 10.05 7.61 23.14
CA GLU A 272 10.59 8.36 22.00
C GLU A 272 11.06 7.44 20.86
N ARG A 273 11.71 6.31 21.19
CA ARG A 273 12.06 5.27 20.19
C ARG A 273 10.81 4.70 19.52
N MET A 274 9.74 4.48 20.28
CA MET A 274 8.45 4.07 19.73
C MET A 274 7.91 5.11 18.75
N THR A 275 8.02 6.41 19.05
CA THR A 275 7.61 7.48 18.12
C THR A 275 8.40 7.43 16.81
N LEU A 276 9.73 7.21 16.85
CA LEU A 276 10.55 7.05 15.64
C LEU A 276 10.07 5.86 14.80
N CYS A 277 9.98 4.67 15.39
CA CYS A 277 9.62 3.46 14.65
C CYS A 277 8.16 3.45 14.19
N ASN A 278 7.24 4.08 14.93
CA ASN A 278 5.83 4.19 14.57
C ASN A 278 5.65 4.83 13.19
N MET A 279 6.33 5.95 12.93
CA MET A 279 6.13 6.70 11.70
C MET A 279 6.92 6.20 10.49
N VAL A 280 7.68 5.09 10.62
CA VAL A 280 8.42 4.48 9.50
C VAL A 280 7.52 4.12 8.33
N VAL A 281 6.30 3.66 8.61
CA VAL A 281 5.33 3.33 7.56
C VAL A 281 4.89 4.57 6.76
N GLU A 282 5.00 5.77 7.33
CA GLU A 282 4.68 7.02 6.60
C GLU A 282 5.75 7.40 5.57
N ALA A 283 6.94 6.81 5.63
CA ALA A 283 7.94 6.86 4.55
C ALA A 283 7.85 5.65 3.58
N GLY A 284 6.84 4.79 3.75
CA GLY A 284 6.69 3.52 3.02
C GLY A 284 7.55 2.38 3.57
N GLY A 285 8.23 2.59 4.71
CA GLY A 285 9.10 1.60 5.34
C GLY A 285 8.37 0.32 5.73
N LYS A 286 9.01 -0.82 5.46
CA LYS A 286 8.50 -2.15 5.85
C LYS A 286 8.53 -2.33 7.37
N ASN A 287 9.63 -1.93 8.00
CA ASN A 287 9.81 -1.90 9.45
C ASN A 287 10.87 -0.85 9.82
N GLY A 288 10.78 -0.33 11.04
CA GLY A 288 11.87 0.39 11.70
C GLY A 288 12.58 -0.52 12.68
N VAL A 289 13.86 -0.30 12.97
CA VAL A 289 14.56 -0.98 14.07
C VAL A 289 15.48 -0.02 14.81
N VAL A 290 15.46 -0.11 16.14
CA VAL A 290 16.45 0.50 17.04
C VAL A 290 17.16 -0.65 17.78
N PRO A 291 18.50 -0.70 17.82
CA PRO A 291 19.23 -1.68 18.61
C PRO A 291 18.79 -1.68 20.08
N ALA A 292 18.53 -2.87 20.64
CA ALA A 292 18.17 -3.01 22.04
C ALA A 292 19.39 -2.74 22.95
N ASP A 293 19.22 -1.88 23.95
CA ASP A 293 20.27 -1.51 24.90
C ASP A 293 19.74 -1.50 26.34
N SER A 294 20.50 -0.94 27.27
CA SER A 294 20.13 -0.85 28.69
C SER A 294 18.76 -0.18 28.92
N THR A 295 18.38 0.80 28.08
CA THR A 295 17.07 1.47 28.15
C THR A 295 15.96 0.49 27.78
N THR A 296 16.17 -0.33 26.75
CA THR A 296 15.24 -1.39 26.34
C THR A 296 15.12 -2.48 27.40
N PHE A 297 16.24 -2.99 27.92
CA PHE A 297 16.22 -4.06 28.93
C PHE A 297 15.57 -3.61 30.23
N LYS A 298 15.89 -2.40 30.70
CA LYS A 298 15.24 -1.82 31.89
C LYS A 298 13.75 -1.63 31.70
N TYR A 299 13.30 -1.25 30.51
CA TYR A 299 11.87 -1.13 30.24
C TYR A 299 11.16 -2.50 30.30
N LEU A 300 11.83 -3.59 29.93
CA LEU A 300 11.21 -4.93 29.88
C LEU A 300 11.30 -5.73 31.18
N GLU A 301 12.17 -5.34 32.12
CA GLU A 301 12.49 -6.08 33.34
C GLU A 301 11.26 -6.52 34.16
N ASP A 302 10.24 -5.67 34.24
CA ASP A 302 9.01 -5.94 34.99
C ASP A 302 7.79 -6.34 34.12
N LYS A 303 7.96 -6.42 32.79
CA LYS A 303 6.84 -6.60 31.85
C LYS A 303 6.75 -8.00 31.28
N THR A 304 7.86 -8.74 31.24
CA THR A 304 7.87 -10.08 30.66
C THR A 304 8.88 -11.00 31.33
N SER A 305 8.47 -12.25 31.53
CA SER A 305 9.34 -13.34 31.97
C SER A 305 9.70 -14.30 30.82
N VAL A 306 9.19 -14.03 29.61
CA VAL A 306 9.52 -14.82 28.41
C VAL A 306 10.95 -14.49 28.00
N LEU A 307 11.77 -15.52 27.82
CA LEU A 307 13.15 -15.37 27.36
C LEU A 307 13.18 -14.84 25.93
N TYR A 308 14.07 -13.88 25.68
CA TYR A 308 14.33 -13.31 24.36
C TYR A 308 15.83 -13.12 24.17
N GLU A 309 16.26 -13.01 22.91
CA GLU A 309 17.65 -12.83 22.55
C GLU A 309 17.78 -11.64 21.58
N PRO A 310 18.39 -10.52 22.01
CA PRO A 310 18.59 -9.35 21.18
C PRO A 310 19.54 -9.66 20.01
N VAL A 311 19.31 -8.98 18.89
CA VAL A 311 20.07 -9.16 17.65
C VAL A 311 20.65 -7.81 17.24
N TYR A 312 21.90 -7.80 16.77
CA TYR A 312 22.61 -6.59 16.37
C TYR A 312 23.18 -6.75 14.96
N SER A 313 23.23 -5.67 14.18
CA SER A 313 23.88 -5.64 12.87
C SER A 313 25.35 -6.04 13.03
N ASP A 314 25.87 -6.84 12.08
CA ASP A 314 27.31 -7.12 12.02
C ASP A 314 28.11 -5.85 11.70
N ALA A 315 29.35 -5.78 12.16
CA ALA A 315 30.26 -4.68 11.83
C ALA A 315 30.49 -4.53 10.31
N GLN A 316 30.35 -5.63 9.56
CA GLN A 316 30.51 -5.70 8.09
C GLN A 316 29.16 -5.76 7.36
N ALA A 317 28.04 -5.43 8.03
CA ALA A 317 26.72 -5.41 7.40
C ALA A 317 26.64 -4.36 6.29
N SER A 318 25.99 -4.70 5.19
CA SER A 318 25.79 -3.78 4.05
C SER A 318 24.45 -3.07 4.16
N PHE A 319 24.46 -1.75 4.06
CA PHE A 319 23.26 -0.91 4.02
C PHE A 319 23.06 -0.38 2.61
N LEU A 320 21.80 -0.29 2.17
CA LEU A 320 21.48 0.24 0.85
C LEU A 320 21.89 1.71 0.72
N SER A 321 21.59 2.49 1.75
CA SER A 321 22.06 3.87 1.90
C SER A 321 22.22 4.19 3.38
N GLU A 322 23.10 5.14 3.68
CA GLU A 322 23.28 5.69 5.01
C GLU A 322 23.07 7.21 4.99
N TYR A 323 22.24 7.71 5.91
CA TYR A 323 21.95 9.12 6.10
C TYR A 323 22.49 9.54 7.46
N ARG A 324 23.14 10.69 7.53
CA ARG A 324 23.74 11.22 8.77
C ARG A 324 23.13 12.56 9.12
N PHE A 325 22.65 12.69 10.35
CA PHE A 325 22.03 13.91 10.87
C PHE A 325 22.76 14.39 12.12
N ASP A 326 23.11 15.68 12.14
CA ASP A 326 23.54 16.39 13.33
C ASP A 326 22.31 17.00 14.01
N ILE A 327 21.84 16.36 15.07
CA ILE A 327 20.57 16.69 15.72
C ILE A 327 20.62 18.04 16.44
N SER A 328 21.81 18.49 16.84
CA SER A 328 22.00 19.78 17.51
C SER A 328 21.60 20.98 16.64
N LYS A 329 21.50 20.78 15.32
CA LYS A 329 21.15 21.80 14.33
C LYS A 329 19.68 21.79 13.93
N LEU A 330 18.89 20.84 14.43
CA LEU A 330 17.48 20.74 14.06
C LEU A 330 16.62 21.76 14.81
N GLU A 331 15.51 22.09 14.19
CA GLU A 331 14.49 23.00 14.70
C GLU A 331 13.12 22.30 14.72
N PRO A 332 12.14 22.77 15.52
CA PRO A 332 10.83 22.13 15.59
C PRO A 332 10.14 22.09 14.22
N LEU A 333 9.54 20.94 13.90
CA LEU A 333 8.91 20.69 12.61
C LEU A 333 7.40 20.48 12.73
N VAL A 334 6.73 20.78 11.63
CA VAL A 334 5.32 20.48 11.41
C VAL A 334 5.17 19.84 10.04
N ALA A 335 4.41 18.74 9.93
CA ALA A 335 3.95 18.26 8.63
C ALA A 335 2.62 18.91 8.29
N LYS A 336 2.63 19.75 7.27
CA LYS A 336 1.45 20.48 6.79
C LYS A 336 0.49 19.52 6.06
N PRO A 337 -0.81 19.84 6.00
CA PRO A 337 -1.74 19.07 5.19
C PRO A 337 -1.31 19.07 3.70
N HIS A 338 -1.60 18.05 2.91
CA HIS A 338 -2.27 16.79 3.28
C HIS A 338 -1.32 15.59 3.18
N SER A 339 -0.07 15.74 3.62
CA SER A 339 0.92 14.64 3.59
C SER A 339 1.91 14.70 4.75
N PRO A 340 2.32 13.57 5.33
CA PRO A 340 3.35 13.52 6.38
C PRO A 340 4.72 14.04 5.92
N ASP A 341 5.02 13.99 4.62
CA ASP A 341 6.29 14.50 4.05
C ASP A 341 6.27 16.00 3.70
N ASN A 342 5.11 16.66 3.79
CA ASN A 342 5.00 18.11 3.57
C ASN A 342 5.52 18.89 4.79
N ARG A 343 6.78 18.66 5.15
CA ARG A 343 7.43 19.29 6.30
C ARG A 343 7.57 20.80 6.11
N ALA A 344 7.47 21.52 7.20
CA ALA A 344 7.86 22.92 7.33
C ALA A 344 8.44 23.14 8.72
N LEU A 345 9.25 24.18 8.87
CA LEU A 345 9.66 24.63 10.19
C LEU A 345 8.44 25.20 10.92
N ALA A 346 8.27 24.91 12.20
CA ALA A 346 7.12 25.38 12.96
C ALA A 346 6.97 26.92 12.91
N ARG A 347 8.09 27.66 12.85
CA ARG A 347 8.12 29.12 12.70
C ARG A 347 7.52 29.62 11.39
N GLU A 348 7.55 28.82 10.32
CA GLU A 348 7.03 29.18 9.00
C GLU A 348 5.50 29.09 8.96
N CYS A 349 4.90 28.33 9.86
CA CYS A 349 3.44 28.18 9.95
C CYS A 349 2.78 29.26 10.81
N LYS A 350 3.52 30.27 11.30
CA LYS A 350 3.04 31.25 12.29
C LYS A 350 1.72 31.97 11.96
N ASP A 351 1.37 32.10 10.69
CA ASP A 351 0.19 32.82 10.20
C ASP A 351 -1.02 31.90 9.97
N VAL A 352 -0.89 30.60 10.23
CA VAL A 352 -1.99 29.63 10.10
C VAL A 352 -2.93 29.75 11.29
N LYS A 353 -4.19 30.08 11.02
CA LYS A 353 -5.25 30.06 12.02
C LYS A 353 -5.64 28.61 12.32
N ILE A 354 -5.54 28.21 13.59
CA ILE A 354 -5.94 26.90 14.08
C ILE A 354 -7.27 26.99 14.83
N ASP A 355 -8.09 25.94 14.73
CA ASP A 355 -9.39 25.87 15.41
C ASP A 355 -9.35 24.98 16.65
N ARG A 356 -8.40 24.04 16.70
CA ARG A 356 -8.27 23.05 17.78
C ARG A 356 -6.89 22.40 17.82
N VAL A 357 -6.57 21.79 18.95
CA VAL A 357 -5.38 20.97 19.15
C VAL A 357 -5.76 19.58 19.64
N TYR A 358 -5.08 18.55 19.16
CA TYR A 358 -5.25 17.15 19.58
C TYR A 358 -3.92 16.56 20.04
N ILE A 359 -3.84 16.16 21.30
CA ILE A 359 -2.67 15.48 21.89
C ILE A 359 -3.10 14.06 22.28
N GLY A 360 -2.59 13.07 21.56
CA GLY A 360 -2.94 11.66 21.74
C GLY A 360 -2.42 10.75 20.63
N SER A 361 -3.09 9.60 20.46
CA SER A 361 -2.75 8.50 19.53
C SER A 361 -1.54 7.64 19.97
N CYS A 362 -1.27 6.55 19.24
CA CYS A 362 -0.09 5.69 19.44
C CYS A 362 1.23 6.47 19.31
N THR A 363 1.23 7.57 18.53
CA THR A 363 2.43 8.39 18.29
C THR A 363 2.65 9.48 19.34
N GLY A 364 1.60 10.06 19.93
CA GLY A 364 1.72 11.25 20.78
C GLY A 364 0.85 11.23 22.05
N GLY A 365 0.40 10.04 22.46
CA GLY A 365 -0.45 9.83 23.64
C GLY A 365 0.23 9.01 24.72
N LYS A 366 1.56 8.99 24.80
CA LYS A 366 2.32 8.26 25.84
C LYS A 366 2.61 9.17 27.04
N THR A 367 3.11 8.61 28.15
CA THR A 367 3.27 9.37 29.40
C THR A 367 4.22 10.55 29.23
N GLU A 368 5.35 10.36 28.54
CA GLU A 368 6.31 11.43 28.27
C GLU A 368 5.74 12.52 27.34
N ASP A 369 4.82 12.16 26.43
CA ASP A 369 4.16 13.13 25.54
C ASP A 369 3.30 14.12 26.34
N PHE A 370 2.55 13.62 27.34
CA PHE A 370 1.74 14.48 28.21
C PHE A 370 2.60 15.28 29.20
N LEU A 371 3.69 14.69 29.72
CA LEU A 371 4.66 15.44 30.53
C LEU A 371 5.27 16.60 29.72
N ALA A 372 5.61 16.37 28.45
CA ALA A 372 6.12 17.40 27.55
C ALA A 372 5.10 18.53 27.35
N ALA A 373 3.84 18.21 27.05
CA ALA A 373 2.78 19.20 26.93
C ALA A 373 2.55 19.98 28.23
N ALA A 374 2.52 19.29 29.38
CA ALA A 374 2.33 19.91 30.68
C ALA A 374 3.48 20.87 31.05
N LYS A 375 4.73 20.53 30.73
CA LYS A 375 5.89 21.43 30.92
C LYS A 375 5.70 22.76 30.16
N VAL A 376 5.17 22.72 28.93
CA VAL A 376 4.90 23.93 28.14
C VAL A 376 3.81 24.77 28.77
N PHE A 377 2.70 24.16 29.19
CA PHE A 377 1.60 24.87 29.85
C PHE A 377 2.03 25.49 31.18
N LEU A 378 2.76 24.72 32.00
CA LEU A 378 3.30 25.17 33.27
C LEU A 378 4.26 26.35 33.09
N ALA A 379 5.22 26.25 32.17
CA ALA A 379 6.20 27.31 31.92
C ALA A 379 5.53 28.59 31.37
N SER A 380 4.46 28.44 30.59
CA SER A 380 3.70 29.56 30.04
C SER A 380 2.84 30.26 31.10
N GLY A 381 2.19 29.49 31.98
CA GLY A 381 1.21 30.00 32.95
C GLY A 381 -0.05 30.59 32.32
N LYS A 382 -0.24 30.42 31.00
CA LYS A 382 -1.39 30.96 30.24
C LYS A 382 -2.46 29.89 30.02
N LYS A 383 -3.68 30.34 29.79
CA LYS A 383 -4.80 29.50 29.34
C LYS A 383 -4.72 29.24 27.82
N VAL A 384 -5.12 28.04 27.40
CA VAL A 384 -5.29 27.70 25.98
C VAL A 384 -6.35 28.59 25.33
N LYS A 385 -6.17 28.84 24.03
CA LYS A 385 -7.01 29.75 23.23
C LYS A 385 -7.97 29.01 22.30
N VAL A 386 -7.71 27.73 22.06
CA VAL A 386 -8.54 26.84 21.26
C VAL A 386 -8.82 25.54 22.02
N PRO A 387 -9.95 24.86 21.75
CA PRO A 387 -10.22 23.54 22.31
C PRO A 387 -9.02 22.60 22.14
N THR A 388 -8.56 22.05 23.25
CA THR A 388 -7.36 21.21 23.32
C THR A 388 -7.74 19.86 23.90
N PHE A 389 -7.78 18.86 23.01
CA PHE A 389 -8.26 17.52 23.32
C PHE A 389 -7.08 16.65 23.76
N LEU A 390 -7.26 15.96 24.90
CA LEU A 390 -6.26 15.09 25.51
C LEU A 390 -6.75 13.64 25.45
N VAL A 391 -6.09 12.79 24.66
CA VAL A 391 -6.48 11.38 24.46
C VAL A 391 -5.31 10.46 24.79
N PRO A 392 -5.20 9.95 26.02
CA PRO A 392 -4.11 9.04 26.39
C PRO A 392 -4.14 7.75 25.58
N ALA A 393 -2.98 7.16 25.33
CA ALA A 393 -2.88 5.93 24.55
C ALA A 393 -3.39 4.73 25.34
N THR A 394 -3.12 4.64 26.65
CA THR A 394 -3.50 3.48 27.47
C THR A 394 -4.10 3.90 28.81
N GLN A 395 -4.74 2.96 29.51
CA GLN A 395 -5.21 3.19 30.88
C GLN A 395 -4.08 3.58 31.82
N LYS A 396 -2.91 2.96 31.68
CA LYS A 396 -1.73 3.31 32.46
C LYS A 396 -1.35 4.78 32.23
N VAL A 397 -1.30 5.24 30.97
CA VAL A 397 -1.01 6.65 30.67
C VAL A 397 -2.09 7.57 31.23
N TRP A 398 -3.36 7.18 31.14
CA TRP A 398 -4.44 7.92 31.78
C TRP A 398 -4.19 8.07 33.28
N MET A 399 -3.85 7.00 34.00
CA MET A 399 -3.52 7.07 35.43
C MET A 399 -2.28 7.93 35.70
N ASP A 400 -1.24 7.80 34.88
CA ASP A 400 -0.01 8.58 35.01
C ASP A 400 -0.30 10.09 34.93
N ILE A 401 -1.21 10.53 34.05
CA ILE A 401 -1.63 11.94 33.94
C ILE A 401 -2.18 12.50 35.27
N TYR A 402 -2.89 11.68 36.05
CA TYR A 402 -3.50 12.09 37.31
C TYR A 402 -2.61 11.86 38.54
N THR A 403 -1.55 11.07 38.42
CA THR A 403 -0.77 10.61 39.58
C THR A 403 0.70 11.01 39.56
N LEU A 404 1.30 11.15 38.37
CA LEU A 404 2.70 11.54 38.25
C LEU A 404 2.86 13.05 38.39
N PRO A 405 3.70 13.53 39.31
CA PRO A 405 4.03 14.95 39.40
C PRO A 405 4.92 15.36 38.23
N VAL A 406 4.66 16.53 37.65
CA VAL A 406 5.51 17.11 36.61
C VAL A 406 6.79 17.68 37.24
N PRO A 407 7.99 17.30 36.77
CA PRO A 407 9.23 17.87 37.31
C PRO A 407 9.25 19.39 37.26
N GLY A 408 9.62 20.02 38.37
CA GLY A 408 9.66 21.49 38.50
C GLY A 408 8.31 22.17 38.75
N SER A 409 7.21 21.43 38.91
CA SER A 409 5.86 21.98 39.13
C SER A 409 5.50 22.26 40.59
N GLY A 410 6.38 21.94 41.54
CA GLY A 410 6.05 21.98 42.97
C GLY A 410 5.10 20.87 43.42
N GLY A 411 5.06 19.74 42.69
CA GLY A 411 4.25 18.56 43.02
C GLY A 411 2.92 18.46 42.29
N LYS A 412 2.62 19.40 41.37
CA LYS A 412 1.42 19.33 40.52
C LYS A 412 1.50 18.20 39.51
N THR A 413 0.40 17.52 39.31
CA THR A 413 0.23 16.46 38.28
C THR A 413 -0.07 17.06 36.91
N CYS A 414 0.05 16.27 35.84
CA CYS A 414 -0.35 16.70 34.49
C CYS A 414 -1.82 17.16 34.46
N SER A 415 -2.73 16.41 35.10
CA SER A 415 -4.17 16.74 35.10
C SER A 415 -4.43 18.13 35.70
N GLN A 416 -3.79 18.46 36.82
CA GLN A 416 -3.92 19.77 37.47
C GLN A 416 -3.40 20.88 36.57
N ILE A 417 -2.27 20.67 35.91
CA ILE A 417 -1.70 21.64 34.96
C ILE A 417 -2.60 21.81 33.73
N PHE A 418 -3.19 20.74 33.21
CA PHE A 418 -4.11 20.80 32.07
C PHE A 418 -5.42 21.52 32.43
N GLU A 419 -5.98 21.27 33.60
CA GLU A 419 -7.14 21.99 34.13
C GLU A 419 -6.83 23.48 34.34
N GLU A 420 -5.66 23.77 34.94
CA GLU A 420 -5.15 25.13 35.08
C GLU A 420 -4.86 25.81 33.75
N ALA A 421 -4.53 25.08 32.69
CA ALA A 421 -4.39 25.61 31.33
C ALA A 421 -5.74 25.74 30.60
N GLY A 422 -6.80 25.09 31.08
CA GLY A 422 -8.12 25.08 30.43
C GLY A 422 -8.23 24.11 29.26
N CYS A 423 -7.44 23.04 29.25
CA CYS A 423 -7.61 21.93 28.31
C CYS A 423 -8.88 21.13 28.64
N ASP A 424 -9.37 20.35 27.68
CA ASP A 424 -10.44 19.38 27.95
C ASP A 424 -9.94 18.29 28.89
N THR A 425 -10.84 17.75 29.71
CA THR A 425 -10.54 16.62 30.59
C THR A 425 -9.99 15.43 29.78
N PRO A 426 -8.87 14.81 30.20
CA PRO A 426 -8.33 13.61 29.56
C PRO A 426 -9.38 12.53 29.32
N ALA A 427 -9.59 12.20 28.05
CA ALA A 427 -10.61 11.26 27.60
C ALA A 427 -10.25 9.80 27.91
N SER A 428 -11.19 8.89 27.66
CA SER A 428 -10.87 7.46 27.66
C SER A 428 -9.81 7.16 26.58
N PRO A 429 -8.87 6.23 26.85
CA PRO A 429 -7.90 5.83 25.84
C PRO A 429 -8.59 5.27 24.61
N SER A 430 -8.27 5.69 23.39
CA SER A 430 -8.82 5.12 22.15
C SER A 430 -8.08 5.63 20.91
N CYS A 431 -8.00 4.79 19.87
CA CYS A 431 -7.48 5.18 18.56
C CYS A 431 -8.54 5.89 17.69
N GLY A 432 -9.83 5.81 18.04
CA GLY A 432 -10.98 6.15 17.17
C GLY A 432 -10.85 7.44 16.36
N ALA A 433 -10.45 8.55 16.97
CA ALA A 433 -10.34 9.84 16.27
C ALA A 433 -9.17 9.87 15.27
N CYS A 434 -8.09 9.13 15.55
CA CYS A 434 -6.88 9.08 14.73
C CYS A 434 -7.12 8.44 13.36
N LEU A 435 -8.06 7.49 13.26
CA LEU A 435 -8.46 6.85 12.00
C LEU A 435 -9.75 7.42 11.40
N GLY A 436 -10.37 8.40 12.05
CA GLY A 436 -11.62 9.00 11.60
C GLY A 436 -12.82 8.09 11.76
N GLY A 437 -12.90 7.37 12.89
CA GLY A 437 -13.97 6.44 13.27
C GLY A 437 -15.39 7.02 13.25
N PRO A 438 -16.39 6.33 13.82
CA PRO A 438 -17.80 6.77 13.79
C PRO A 438 -18.01 8.22 14.29
N LYS A 439 -19.09 8.88 13.83
CA LYS A 439 -19.32 10.33 14.05
C LYS A 439 -19.35 10.76 15.52
N ASP A 440 -19.74 9.87 16.42
CA ASP A 440 -19.82 10.08 17.87
C ASP A 440 -18.48 9.86 18.59
N THR A 441 -17.43 9.46 17.87
CA THR A 441 -16.08 9.31 18.43
C THR A 441 -15.60 10.64 19.04
N TYR A 442 -15.18 10.59 20.30
CA TYR A 442 -14.65 11.75 21.00
C TYR A 442 -13.51 12.40 20.22
N ALA A 443 -13.52 13.74 20.16
CA ALA A 443 -12.54 14.54 19.45
C ALA A 443 -12.38 14.22 17.94
N ARG A 444 -13.28 13.45 17.32
CA ARG A 444 -13.32 13.32 15.86
C ARG A 444 -13.47 14.70 15.21
N MET A 445 -12.87 14.88 14.04
CA MET A 445 -13.05 16.08 13.23
C MET A 445 -14.34 15.94 12.42
N ASN A 446 -15.46 16.41 12.98
CA ASN A 446 -16.77 16.33 12.31
C ASN A 446 -17.04 17.49 11.32
N GLU A 447 -16.22 18.53 11.36
CA GLU A 447 -16.36 19.77 10.59
C GLU A 447 -15.01 20.10 9.90
N PRO A 448 -15.00 20.93 8.84
CA PRO A 448 -13.80 21.34 8.11
C PRO A 448 -12.92 22.32 8.92
N LYS A 449 -12.35 21.84 10.03
CA LYS A 449 -11.51 22.62 10.96
C LYS A 449 -10.02 22.43 10.69
N VAL A 450 -9.22 23.39 11.13
CA VAL A 450 -7.76 23.29 11.20
C VAL A 450 -7.35 22.75 12.58
N CYS A 451 -6.62 21.63 12.58
CA CYS A 451 -6.19 20.93 13.79
C CYS A 451 -4.66 20.78 13.80
N VAL A 452 -4.00 21.18 14.90
CA VAL A 452 -2.63 20.72 15.18
C VAL A 452 -2.71 19.45 16.00
N SER A 453 -2.10 18.37 15.50
CA SER A 453 -2.28 17.02 16.03
C SER A 453 -0.95 16.33 16.27
N THR A 454 -0.84 15.56 17.35
CA THR A 454 0.32 14.69 17.61
C THR A 454 0.20 13.30 16.95
N THR A 455 -0.84 13.07 16.15
CA THR A 455 -1.05 11.85 15.35
C THR A 455 0.01 11.68 14.25
N ASN A 456 0.00 10.56 13.53
CA ASN A 456 0.98 10.21 12.49
C ASN A 456 0.54 10.48 11.04
N ARG A 457 -0.76 10.68 10.78
CA ARG A 457 -1.31 10.89 9.42
C ARG A 457 -2.20 12.11 9.31
N ASN A 458 -2.08 12.83 8.20
CA ASN A 458 -2.85 14.04 7.87
C ASN A 458 -3.45 14.04 6.46
N PHE A 459 -3.62 12.87 5.84
CA PHE A 459 -4.34 12.73 4.57
C PHE A 459 -5.79 13.24 4.68
N PRO A 460 -6.43 13.65 3.56
CA PRO A 460 -7.81 14.14 3.59
C PRO A 460 -8.76 13.12 4.23
N GLY A 461 -9.58 13.56 5.17
CA GLY A 461 -10.55 12.71 5.87
C GLY A 461 -9.96 11.82 6.97
N ARG A 462 -8.63 11.83 7.20
CA ARG A 462 -7.98 10.91 8.14
C ARG A 462 -8.53 10.98 9.57
N MET A 463 -8.83 12.17 10.08
CA MET A 463 -9.44 12.34 11.41
C MET A 463 -10.96 12.59 11.37
N GLY A 464 -11.60 12.41 10.21
CA GLY A 464 -13.05 12.48 10.05
C GLY A 464 -13.53 13.25 8.82
N HIS A 465 -13.49 14.58 8.87
CA HIS A 465 -14.00 15.45 7.81
C HIS A 465 -12.96 15.58 6.68
N LYS A 466 -13.38 15.44 5.43
CA LYS A 466 -12.47 15.40 4.27
C LYS A 466 -11.73 16.71 4.03
N GLU A 467 -12.42 17.83 4.23
CA GLU A 467 -11.87 19.19 4.09
C GLU A 467 -11.16 19.69 5.35
N GLY A 468 -11.10 18.89 6.42
CA GLY A 468 -10.37 19.29 7.61
C GLY A 468 -8.84 19.24 7.38
N GLN A 469 -8.14 20.22 7.93
CA GLN A 469 -6.70 20.40 7.73
C GLN A 469 -5.95 19.97 9.00
N ILE A 470 -5.09 18.96 8.88
CA ILE A 470 -4.35 18.39 10.00
C ILE A 470 -2.87 18.70 9.86
N TYR A 471 -2.31 19.42 10.83
CA TYR A 471 -0.89 19.72 10.95
C TYR A 471 -0.28 18.76 11.97
N LEU A 472 0.65 17.89 11.56
CA LEU A 472 1.27 16.94 12.48
C LEU A 472 2.45 17.60 13.18
N ALA A 473 2.52 17.50 14.51
CA ALA A 473 3.55 18.15 15.29
C ALA A 473 3.93 17.34 16.53
N SER A 474 5.05 17.71 17.17
CA SER A 474 5.42 17.18 18.48
C SER A 474 4.49 17.70 19.60
N PRO A 475 4.38 17.01 20.74
CA PRO A 475 3.63 17.50 21.90
C PRO A 475 4.04 18.92 22.35
N TYR A 476 5.32 19.27 22.25
CA TYR A 476 5.78 20.64 22.52
C TYR A 476 5.14 21.66 21.57
N THR A 477 5.23 21.42 20.27
CA THR A 477 4.68 22.32 19.25
C THR A 477 3.15 22.37 19.32
N ALA A 478 2.47 21.25 19.60
CA ALA A 478 1.02 21.20 19.77
C ALA A 478 0.55 22.00 21.00
N ALA A 479 1.20 21.83 22.16
CA ALA A 479 0.88 22.59 23.38
C ALA A 479 1.17 24.08 23.22
N ALA A 480 2.28 24.45 22.57
CA ALA A 480 2.59 25.84 22.24
C ALA A 480 1.51 26.46 21.33
N SER A 481 1.07 25.72 20.30
CA SER A 481 0.00 26.15 19.40
C SER A 481 -1.33 26.37 20.13
N ALA A 482 -1.67 25.51 21.10
CA ALA A 482 -2.88 25.65 21.90
C ALA A 482 -2.92 26.97 22.69
N LEU A 483 -1.77 27.44 23.19
CA LEU A 483 -1.64 28.66 23.97
C LEU A 483 -1.75 29.94 23.14
N THR A 484 -1.47 29.89 21.83
CA THR A 484 -1.37 31.08 20.99
C THR A 484 -2.61 31.36 20.15
N GLY A 485 -3.51 30.37 19.96
CA GLY A 485 -4.75 30.43 19.15
C GLY A 485 -5.22 31.81 18.67
N TYR A 486 -5.29 31.99 17.35
CA TYR A 486 -5.31 33.27 16.66
C TYR A 486 -6.60 34.09 16.88
N LYS A 487 -6.57 35.00 17.86
CA LYS A 487 -7.45 36.17 17.93
C LYS A 487 -6.73 37.53 17.90
N ASP A 488 -5.41 37.58 17.80
CA ASP A 488 -4.68 38.85 17.71
C ASP A 488 -3.51 38.78 16.70
N LYS A 489 -3.39 39.80 15.84
CA LYS A 489 -2.49 39.87 14.66
C LYS A 489 -1.00 40.00 15.00
N SER A 490 -0.59 39.66 16.22
CA SER A 490 0.77 39.90 16.71
C SER A 490 1.54 38.64 17.15
N LEU A 491 0.95 37.44 17.18
CA LEU A 491 1.58 36.28 17.85
C LEU A 491 1.43 34.93 17.11
N SER A 492 2.51 34.14 17.18
CA SER A 492 2.97 33.04 16.31
C SER A 492 2.60 31.61 16.78
N ILE A 493 2.78 30.61 15.90
CA ILE A 493 2.66 29.15 16.19
C ILE A 493 3.75 28.60 17.13
N VAL A 494 4.74 29.42 17.51
CA VAL A 494 5.81 29.06 18.46
C VAL A 494 6.13 30.30 19.29
N PRO A 495 6.48 30.21 20.59
CA PRO A 495 7.02 31.35 21.32
C PRO A 495 8.16 31.98 20.54
N SER A 496 8.18 33.31 20.42
CA SER A 496 9.40 33.99 20.01
C SER A 496 10.53 33.53 20.93
N THR A 497 11.73 33.36 20.40
CA THR A 497 12.96 33.03 21.14
C THR A 497 13.11 33.86 22.44
N SER A 498 12.48 35.03 22.56
CA SER A 498 12.46 35.83 23.78
C SER A 498 11.81 35.17 25.03
N GLN A 499 10.93 34.17 24.89
CA GLN A 499 10.37 33.44 26.05
C GLN A 499 11.21 32.21 26.46
N LEU A 500 12.26 31.88 25.70
CA LEU A 500 13.18 30.77 25.98
C LEU A 500 14.67 31.17 25.88
N SER A 501 15.00 32.45 25.72
CA SER A 501 16.39 32.91 25.57
C SER A 501 16.96 33.47 26.86
N ILE A 502 17.64 32.62 27.63
CA ILE A 502 19.02 32.98 27.97
C ILE A 502 19.83 32.64 26.71
N TYR A 503 20.71 33.55 26.31
CA TYR A 503 21.66 33.51 25.17
C TYR A 503 21.15 34.05 23.81
N LYS A 504 21.83 35.13 23.39
CA LYS A 504 21.57 36.03 22.25
C LYS A 504 22.34 35.58 21.00
N CYS A 505 21.80 35.76 19.78
CA CYS A 505 22.36 36.72 18.80
C CYS A 505 21.46 36.98 17.56
N LYS A 506 21.79 38.09 16.89
CA LYS A 506 21.05 39.04 16.03
C LYS A 506 20.71 38.66 14.55
N LYS A 507 19.54 39.20 14.15
CA LYS A 507 19.09 39.91 12.91
C LYS A 507 18.52 39.14 11.69
N PRO A 508 17.34 39.56 11.16
CA PRO A 508 16.68 38.97 9.98
C PRO A 508 16.82 39.82 8.69
N ILE A 509 16.59 39.19 7.53
CA ILE A 509 16.37 39.82 6.22
C ILE A 509 14.93 39.53 5.78
N SER A 510 14.24 40.56 5.30
CA SER A 510 12.85 40.56 4.83
C SER A 510 12.69 40.05 3.40
N ASN A 511 11.53 39.47 3.06
CA ASN A 511 10.65 40.01 2.00
C ASN A 511 9.29 39.29 1.91
N ASN A 512 8.26 40.11 1.68
CA ASN A 512 6.85 39.77 1.50
C ASN A 512 6.58 39.27 0.08
N ILE A 513 5.71 38.27 -0.12
CA ILE A 513 4.81 38.17 -1.29
C ILE A 513 3.47 37.54 -0.86
N SER A 514 2.37 38.22 -1.21
CA SER A 514 0.97 37.79 -1.06
C SER A 514 0.50 36.95 -2.25
N MET A 515 -0.31 35.92 -2.03
CA MET A 515 -1.05 35.23 -3.10
C MET A 515 -2.57 35.43 -2.95
N ALA A 516 -3.19 35.89 -4.03
CA ALA A 516 -4.64 35.92 -4.22
C ALA A 516 -5.11 34.66 -4.97
N MET A 517 -6.27 34.13 -4.58
CA MET A 517 -6.96 33.05 -5.29
C MET A 517 -7.53 33.55 -6.63
N VAL A 518 -7.41 32.75 -7.69
CA VAL A 518 -8.17 32.93 -8.94
C VAL A 518 -8.77 31.60 -9.35
N THR A 519 -10.10 31.53 -9.32
CA THR A 519 -10.90 30.60 -10.13
C THR A 519 -11.04 31.20 -11.53
N ARG A 520 -10.79 30.42 -12.59
CA ARG A 520 -11.27 30.72 -13.95
C ARG A 520 -11.17 29.48 -14.86
N GLN A 521 -12.31 29.07 -15.39
CA GLN A 521 -12.41 28.39 -16.68
C GLN A 521 -12.02 29.42 -17.77
N SER A 522 -11.11 29.08 -18.67
CA SER A 522 -10.94 29.81 -19.94
C SER A 522 -10.37 28.92 -21.04
N GLU A 523 -10.90 29.11 -22.24
CA GLU A 523 -10.50 28.45 -23.49
C GLU A 523 -9.01 28.58 -23.80
N ARG A 524 -8.45 27.52 -24.41
CA ARG A 524 -7.04 27.36 -24.80
C ARG A 524 -6.56 28.54 -25.66
N LYS A 525 -5.51 29.25 -25.20
CA LYS A 525 -4.69 30.14 -26.04
C LYS A 525 -3.22 29.70 -26.02
N PRO A 526 -2.49 29.80 -27.14
CA PRO A 526 -1.08 29.43 -27.19
C PRO A 526 -0.23 30.43 -26.38
N ALA A 527 0.68 29.91 -25.54
CA ALA A 527 1.63 30.74 -24.81
C ALA A 527 2.73 31.28 -25.75
N THR A 528 2.87 32.60 -25.78
CA THR A 528 3.96 33.32 -26.46
C THR A 528 5.27 33.28 -25.65
N THR A 529 6.36 33.48 -26.39
CA THR A 529 7.79 33.25 -26.11
C THR A 529 8.41 34.12 -24.99
N GLY A 530 9.45 33.60 -24.30
CA GLY A 530 10.43 34.47 -23.63
C GLY A 530 11.06 34.03 -22.29
N SER A 531 11.47 32.77 -22.10
CA SER A 531 12.59 32.44 -21.18
C SER A 531 13.21 31.10 -21.60
N MET A 532 14.52 30.92 -21.40
CA MET A 532 15.19 29.65 -21.74
C MET A 532 14.54 28.51 -20.94
N LYS A 533 13.76 27.66 -21.62
CA LYS A 533 13.09 26.51 -21.02
C LYS A 533 14.14 25.49 -20.59
N SER A 534 14.00 24.93 -19.39
CA SER A 534 14.78 23.76 -18.98
C SER A 534 14.49 22.62 -19.97
N PRO A 535 15.50 21.89 -20.48
CA PRO A 535 15.27 20.73 -21.34
C PRO A 535 14.40 19.67 -20.64
N MET A 536 13.37 19.18 -21.32
CA MET A 536 12.40 18.21 -20.79
C MET A 536 12.32 16.95 -21.66
N THR A 537 12.08 15.82 -21.00
CA THR A 537 11.71 14.54 -21.63
C THR A 537 10.33 14.61 -22.28
N MET A 538 9.96 13.63 -23.12
CA MET A 538 8.61 13.52 -23.67
C MET A 538 7.54 13.49 -22.58
N THR A 539 7.76 12.70 -21.54
CA THR A 539 6.82 12.56 -20.43
C THR A 539 6.63 13.89 -19.69
N GLU A 540 7.72 14.60 -19.39
CA GLU A 540 7.64 15.91 -18.76
C GLU A 540 6.90 16.92 -19.64
N LYS A 541 7.15 16.94 -20.96
CA LYS A 541 6.43 17.83 -21.88
C LYS A 541 4.93 17.56 -21.93
N ILE A 542 4.54 16.29 -22.00
CA ILE A 542 3.13 15.88 -22.00
C ILE A 542 2.45 16.30 -20.69
N LEU A 543 3.09 16.02 -19.55
CA LEU A 543 2.56 16.38 -18.23
C LEU A 543 2.55 17.90 -18.00
N ALA A 544 3.56 18.64 -18.49
CA ALA A 544 3.58 20.10 -18.44
C ALA A 544 2.42 20.69 -19.23
N ASN A 545 2.16 20.17 -20.43
CA ASN A 545 1.03 20.59 -21.24
C ASN A 545 -0.31 20.28 -20.55
N GLY A 546 -0.48 19.06 -20.03
CA GLY A 546 -1.68 18.66 -19.29
C GLY A 546 -1.90 19.45 -17.99
N ALA A 547 -0.82 19.94 -17.38
CA ALA A 547 -0.86 20.80 -16.20
C ALA A 547 -0.95 22.30 -16.51
N GLU A 548 -0.97 22.68 -17.79
CA GLU A 548 -0.91 24.08 -18.25
C GLU A 548 0.30 24.84 -17.67
N LYS A 549 1.44 24.16 -17.57
CA LYS A 549 2.71 24.70 -17.07
C LYS A 549 3.75 24.83 -18.18
N ALA A 550 4.63 25.82 -18.05
CA ALA A 550 5.72 26.05 -19.00
C ALA A 550 6.81 24.95 -18.92
N GLU A 551 7.05 24.43 -17.71
CA GLU A 551 7.93 23.31 -17.44
C GLU A 551 7.41 22.51 -16.24
N VAL A 552 7.80 21.25 -16.17
CA VAL A 552 7.64 20.39 -15.00
C VAL A 552 8.88 19.55 -14.84
N LYS A 553 9.17 19.13 -13.61
CA LYS A 553 10.36 18.35 -13.29
C LYS A 553 9.98 17.10 -12.52
N ALA A 554 10.79 16.07 -12.70
CA ALA A 554 10.73 14.91 -11.84
C ALA A 554 10.86 15.31 -10.36
N GLY A 555 9.90 14.87 -9.54
CA GLY A 555 9.64 15.29 -8.16
C GLY A 555 8.35 16.11 -7.98
N ASP A 556 7.89 16.81 -9.03
CA ASP A 556 6.75 17.73 -8.94
C ASP A 556 5.42 17.02 -8.70
N ASN A 557 4.53 17.63 -7.91
CA ASN A 557 3.11 17.26 -7.90
C ASN A 557 2.35 18.23 -8.81
N VAL A 558 1.72 17.70 -9.86
CA VAL A 558 1.02 18.47 -10.89
C VAL A 558 -0.41 17.97 -11.05
N TRP A 559 -1.38 18.89 -10.97
CA TRP A 559 -2.72 18.61 -11.45
C TRP A 559 -2.67 18.57 -12.97
N VAL A 560 -3.05 17.45 -13.56
CA VAL A 560 -3.15 17.31 -15.01
C VAL A 560 -4.59 17.11 -15.42
N ASN A 561 -4.95 17.73 -16.54
CA ASN A 561 -6.18 17.42 -17.25
C ASN A 561 -6.01 16.10 -18.01
N VAL A 562 -7.01 15.23 -17.92
CA VAL A 562 -7.05 13.93 -18.57
C VAL A 562 -7.75 14.08 -19.93
N ASP A 563 -7.10 13.62 -21.00
CA ASP A 563 -7.66 13.71 -22.34
C ASP A 563 -8.60 12.55 -22.65
N VAL A 564 -8.26 11.34 -22.18
CA VAL A 564 -9.08 10.12 -22.31
C VAL A 564 -9.00 9.30 -21.02
N PHE A 565 -10.13 8.79 -20.56
CA PHE A 565 -10.19 7.88 -19.42
C PHE A 565 -10.89 6.58 -19.77
N MET A 566 -10.27 5.45 -19.43
CA MET A 566 -10.80 4.14 -19.74
C MET A 566 -11.25 3.39 -18.48
N ILE A 567 -12.40 2.72 -18.56
CA ILE A 567 -12.98 1.92 -17.48
C ILE A 567 -13.22 0.48 -17.95
N ASN A 568 -12.82 -0.48 -17.11
CA ASN A 568 -13.07 -1.92 -17.30
C ASN A 568 -13.94 -2.51 -16.18
N ASP A 569 -14.31 -3.78 -16.32
CA ASP A 569 -15.21 -4.53 -15.44
C ASP A 569 -14.53 -5.11 -14.17
N ILE A 570 -13.21 -4.97 -14.01
CA ILE A 570 -12.51 -5.32 -12.76
C ILE A 570 -12.65 -4.18 -11.74
N SER A 571 -12.10 -3.03 -12.11
CA SER A 571 -11.84 -1.90 -11.21
C SER A 571 -12.88 -0.80 -11.38
N GLY A 572 -13.57 -0.78 -12.52
CA GLY A 572 -14.63 0.17 -12.84
C GLY A 572 -15.77 0.21 -11.81
N PRO A 573 -16.33 -0.91 -11.33
CA PRO A 573 -17.42 -0.87 -10.35
C PRO A 573 -17.02 -0.17 -9.05
N GLY A 574 -15.79 -0.40 -8.57
CA GLY A 574 -15.25 0.29 -7.41
C GLY A 574 -15.08 1.79 -7.65
N SER A 575 -14.58 2.15 -8.84
CA SER A 575 -14.39 3.54 -9.28
C SER A 575 -15.72 4.30 -9.41
N ILE A 576 -16.75 3.65 -9.97
CA ILE A 576 -18.12 4.18 -10.10
C ILE A 576 -18.74 4.36 -8.72
N GLY A 577 -18.56 3.39 -7.81
CA GLY A 577 -19.02 3.52 -6.42
C GLY A 577 -18.38 4.69 -5.69
N ILE A 578 -17.09 4.96 -5.93
CA ILE A 578 -16.41 6.14 -5.39
C ILE A 578 -16.93 7.41 -6.05
N PHE A 579 -17.06 7.46 -7.37
CA PHE A 579 -17.64 8.60 -8.09
C PHE A 579 -19.02 8.98 -7.54
N ARG A 580 -19.94 8.02 -7.41
CA ARG A 580 -21.29 8.25 -6.84
C ARG A 580 -21.22 8.69 -5.38
N LYS A 581 -20.29 8.14 -4.59
CA LYS A 581 -20.10 8.53 -3.19
C LYS A 581 -19.53 9.95 -3.03
N GLU A 582 -18.60 10.34 -3.89
CA GLU A 582 -17.88 11.62 -3.80
C GLU A 582 -18.63 12.77 -4.45
N PHE A 583 -19.27 12.53 -5.60
CA PHE A 583 -19.95 13.56 -6.39
C PHE A 583 -21.50 13.48 -6.28
N GLY A 584 -22.03 12.40 -5.71
CA GLY A 584 -23.46 12.15 -5.53
C GLY A 584 -24.03 11.15 -6.54
N GLU A 585 -25.13 10.48 -6.16
CA GLU A 585 -25.76 9.44 -6.99
C GLU A 585 -26.25 9.94 -8.36
N ASN A 586 -26.61 11.22 -8.45
CA ASN A 586 -27.08 11.86 -9.69
C ASN A 586 -25.98 12.64 -10.43
N ALA A 587 -24.72 12.54 -9.99
CA ALA A 587 -23.61 13.25 -10.62
C ALA A 587 -23.43 12.80 -12.08
N LYS A 588 -22.99 13.73 -12.93
CA LYS A 588 -22.60 13.43 -14.30
C LYS A 588 -21.08 13.40 -14.44
N VAL A 589 -20.59 12.47 -15.26
CA VAL A 589 -19.16 12.43 -15.61
C VAL A 589 -18.72 13.74 -16.24
N TRP A 590 -17.47 14.14 -16.04
CA TRP A 590 -16.98 15.44 -16.51
C TRP A 590 -17.13 15.62 -18.03
N ASP A 591 -16.91 14.54 -18.78
CA ASP A 591 -17.05 14.53 -20.23
C ASP A 591 -17.35 13.10 -20.74
N ARG A 592 -18.59 12.89 -21.18
CA ARG A 592 -19.08 11.60 -21.69
C ARG A 592 -18.47 11.19 -23.04
N GLU A 593 -17.76 12.09 -23.72
CA GLU A 593 -17.03 11.79 -24.95
C GLU A 593 -15.55 11.44 -24.67
N LYS A 594 -15.05 11.70 -23.46
CA LYS A 594 -13.67 11.34 -23.07
C LYS A 594 -13.59 10.12 -22.17
N VAL A 595 -14.73 9.64 -21.66
CA VAL A 595 -14.84 8.39 -20.93
C VAL A 595 -15.14 7.25 -21.91
N VAL A 596 -14.29 6.23 -21.91
CA VAL A 596 -14.44 5.02 -22.71
C VAL A 596 -14.65 3.84 -21.77
N VAL A 597 -15.71 3.05 -22.00
CA VAL A 597 -16.06 1.90 -21.16
C VAL A 597 -15.99 0.63 -21.98
N ILE A 598 -15.15 -0.32 -21.55
CA ILE A 598 -14.91 -1.59 -22.24
C ILE A 598 -14.87 -2.72 -21.21
N PRO A 599 -15.94 -3.52 -21.07
CA PRO A 599 -15.90 -4.74 -20.26
C PRO A 599 -15.15 -5.85 -21.02
N ASP A 600 -14.14 -6.49 -20.43
CA ASP A 600 -13.30 -7.46 -21.14
C ASP A 600 -12.74 -8.61 -20.28
N HIS A 601 -12.96 -8.60 -18.96
CA HIS A 601 -12.39 -9.58 -18.03
C HIS A 601 -13.40 -10.62 -17.54
N TYR A 602 -14.65 -10.21 -17.32
CA TYR A 602 -15.76 -11.02 -16.79
C TYR A 602 -16.86 -11.24 -17.82
N ILE A 603 -16.78 -10.56 -18.96
CA ILE A 603 -17.62 -10.84 -20.11
C ILE A 603 -17.46 -12.34 -20.48
N PHE A 604 -18.58 -13.08 -20.60
CA PHE A 604 -18.67 -14.54 -20.83
C PHE A 604 -18.64 -15.48 -19.62
N THR A 605 -18.62 -14.98 -18.38
CA THR A 605 -18.66 -15.86 -17.21
C THR A 605 -20.09 -16.30 -16.83
N SER A 606 -20.27 -17.51 -16.29
CA SER A 606 -21.52 -17.90 -15.63
C SER A 606 -21.59 -17.38 -14.18
N ASP A 607 -20.49 -16.85 -13.65
CA ASP A 607 -20.39 -16.39 -12.27
C ASP A 607 -21.26 -15.14 -12.08
N GLU A 608 -22.33 -15.28 -11.29
CA GLU A 608 -23.30 -14.21 -11.03
C GLU A 608 -22.65 -12.95 -10.44
N ARG A 609 -21.59 -13.10 -9.63
CA ARG A 609 -20.91 -11.96 -9.00
C ARG A 609 -20.05 -11.20 -10.00
N ALA A 610 -19.38 -11.91 -10.90
CA ALA A 610 -18.57 -11.32 -11.96
C ALA A 610 -19.47 -10.68 -13.05
N ASN A 611 -20.62 -11.30 -13.38
CA ASN A 611 -21.63 -10.69 -14.25
C ASN A 611 -22.18 -9.38 -13.67
N ARG A 612 -22.41 -9.31 -12.36
CA ARG A 612 -22.86 -8.09 -11.69
C ARG A 612 -21.91 -6.90 -11.88
N ASN A 613 -20.62 -7.13 -12.03
CA ASN A 613 -19.67 -6.05 -12.30
C ASN A 613 -19.87 -5.46 -13.70
N VAL A 614 -20.12 -6.31 -14.70
CA VAL A 614 -20.44 -5.86 -16.07
C VAL A 614 -21.77 -5.11 -16.07
N ASP A 615 -22.76 -5.57 -15.31
CA ASP A 615 -24.06 -4.88 -15.20
C ASP A 615 -23.92 -3.48 -14.58
N ILE A 616 -23.05 -3.30 -13.59
CA ILE A 616 -22.75 -1.96 -13.03
C ILE A 616 -22.18 -1.03 -14.12
N LEU A 617 -21.32 -1.54 -15.00
CA LEU A 617 -20.79 -0.76 -16.12
C LEU A 617 -21.86 -0.40 -17.14
N ARG A 618 -22.78 -1.33 -17.45
CA ARG A 618 -23.93 -1.10 -18.34
C ARG A 618 -24.86 -0.04 -17.79
N GLU A 619 -25.28 -0.20 -16.54
CA GLU A 619 -26.15 0.74 -15.84
C GLU A 619 -25.52 2.13 -15.80
N PHE A 620 -24.24 2.21 -15.44
CA PHE A 620 -23.50 3.46 -15.41
C PHE A 620 -23.40 4.09 -16.81
N SER A 621 -23.06 3.32 -17.84
CA SER A 621 -22.87 3.84 -19.19
C SER A 621 -24.17 4.39 -19.77
N LEU A 622 -25.30 3.71 -19.51
CA LEU A 622 -26.63 4.15 -19.89
C LEU A 622 -27.07 5.41 -19.13
N ASP A 623 -26.92 5.43 -17.81
CA ASP A 623 -27.26 6.59 -16.97
C ASP A 623 -26.44 7.84 -17.36
N GLN A 624 -25.16 7.66 -17.63
CA GLN A 624 -24.24 8.75 -17.96
C GLN A 624 -24.28 9.11 -19.46
N ASN A 625 -25.00 8.34 -20.28
CA ASN A 625 -25.07 8.49 -21.73
C ASN A 625 -23.66 8.55 -22.37
N ILE A 626 -22.82 7.60 -21.96
CA ILE A 626 -21.43 7.47 -22.42
C ILE A 626 -21.42 7.18 -23.92
N LYS A 627 -20.66 7.98 -24.68
CA LYS A 627 -20.60 7.88 -26.14
C LYS A 627 -19.85 6.63 -26.60
N TYR A 628 -18.78 6.28 -25.91
CA TYR A 628 -17.88 5.18 -26.27
C TYR A 628 -18.02 4.03 -25.27
N PHE A 629 -19.12 3.29 -25.41
CA PHE A 629 -19.40 2.10 -24.63
C PHE A 629 -19.37 0.87 -25.54
N TYR A 630 -18.33 0.04 -25.40
CA TYR A 630 -18.05 -1.10 -26.29
C TYR A 630 -18.37 -2.43 -25.61
N ASP A 631 -19.66 -2.74 -25.49
CA ASP A 631 -20.18 -3.93 -24.80
C ASP A 631 -20.69 -5.00 -25.75
N ILE A 632 -20.86 -6.22 -25.24
CA ILE A 632 -21.55 -7.31 -25.92
C ILE A 632 -23.04 -7.28 -25.61
N THR A 633 -23.88 -7.21 -26.64
CA THR A 633 -25.34 -7.13 -26.51
C THR A 633 -26.01 -8.50 -26.69
N ASP A 634 -25.34 -9.45 -27.34
CA ASP A 634 -25.79 -10.84 -27.54
C ASP A 634 -24.67 -11.86 -27.21
N LEU A 635 -24.73 -12.47 -26.03
CA LEU A 635 -23.77 -13.50 -25.60
C LEU A 635 -23.84 -14.80 -26.41
N SER A 636 -24.88 -14.99 -27.24
CA SER A 636 -25.12 -16.23 -27.99
C SER A 636 -24.44 -16.28 -29.37
N ASN A 637 -24.12 -15.12 -29.96
CA ASN A 637 -23.50 -15.05 -31.28
C ASN A 637 -22.51 -13.89 -31.43
N PHE A 638 -21.22 -14.21 -31.36
CA PHE A 638 -20.15 -13.22 -31.47
C PHE A 638 -20.11 -12.46 -32.81
N LYS A 639 -20.52 -13.10 -33.92
CA LYS A 639 -20.60 -12.44 -35.24
C LYS A 639 -21.71 -11.39 -35.32
N ALA A 640 -22.67 -11.44 -34.41
CA ALA A 640 -23.80 -10.51 -34.34
C ALA A 640 -23.54 -9.29 -33.43
N ASN A 641 -22.35 -9.15 -32.84
CA ASN A 641 -21.99 -8.05 -31.94
C ASN A 641 -20.95 -7.11 -32.59
N PRO A 642 -21.37 -6.17 -33.46
CA PRO A 642 -20.45 -5.20 -34.06
C PRO A 642 -19.88 -4.20 -33.04
N ASP A 643 -20.56 -4.03 -31.89
CA ASP A 643 -20.25 -3.00 -30.90
C ASP A 643 -19.17 -3.45 -29.88
N TYR A 644 -18.95 -4.76 -29.73
CA TYR A 644 -17.91 -5.27 -28.85
C TYR A 644 -16.53 -5.30 -29.54
N LYS A 645 -15.51 -4.76 -28.86
CA LYS A 645 -14.19 -4.52 -29.47
C LYS A 645 -13.06 -5.41 -28.94
N GLY A 646 -13.20 -6.03 -27.78
CA GLY A 646 -12.19 -6.94 -27.20
C GLY A 646 -11.44 -6.35 -26.01
N VAL A 647 -10.18 -6.75 -25.84
CA VAL A 647 -9.30 -6.30 -24.74
C VAL A 647 -9.19 -4.78 -24.73
N CYS A 648 -9.50 -4.16 -23.60
CA CYS A 648 -9.78 -2.74 -23.46
C CYS A 648 -8.66 -1.83 -24.01
N HIS A 649 -7.42 -2.05 -23.58
CA HIS A 649 -6.26 -1.24 -23.97
C HIS A 649 -5.71 -1.55 -25.38
N ILE A 650 -6.19 -2.59 -26.07
CA ILE A 650 -5.93 -2.83 -27.51
C ILE A 650 -7.06 -2.25 -28.36
N ALA A 651 -8.30 -2.44 -27.92
CA ALA A 651 -9.50 -1.89 -28.55
C ALA A 651 -9.45 -0.35 -28.57
N LEU A 652 -9.01 0.30 -27.50
CA LEU A 652 -8.80 1.76 -27.46
C LEU A 652 -7.96 2.26 -28.64
N ALA A 653 -6.84 1.57 -28.93
CA ALA A 653 -5.94 1.93 -30.01
C ALA A 653 -6.55 1.68 -31.40
N GLN A 654 -7.28 0.57 -31.56
CA GLN A 654 -7.93 0.22 -32.82
C GLN A 654 -9.10 1.16 -33.16
N GLU A 655 -9.79 1.66 -32.14
CA GLU A 655 -10.92 2.59 -32.27
C GLU A 655 -10.50 4.07 -32.26
N GLY A 656 -9.19 4.37 -32.26
CA GLY A 656 -8.68 5.73 -32.45
C GLY A 656 -8.66 6.63 -31.21
N HIS A 657 -8.68 6.05 -30.01
CA HIS A 657 -8.63 6.77 -28.73
C HIS A 657 -7.20 7.07 -28.24
N CYS A 658 -6.18 6.55 -28.92
CA CYS A 658 -4.77 6.76 -28.57
C CYS A 658 -4.13 7.77 -29.51
N ARG A 659 -3.70 8.95 -29.03
CA ARG A 659 -3.14 10.03 -29.86
C ARG A 659 -1.88 10.64 -29.26
N PRO A 660 -0.87 11.00 -30.08
CA PRO A 660 0.37 11.60 -29.60
C PRO A 660 0.14 12.84 -28.72
N GLY A 661 0.92 12.94 -27.65
CA GLY A 661 0.93 14.12 -26.78
C GLY A 661 -0.18 14.18 -25.73
N GLU A 662 -1.09 13.21 -25.70
CA GLU A 662 -2.22 13.17 -24.77
C GLU A 662 -1.92 12.40 -23.47
N ILE A 663 -2.72 12.70 -22.44
CA ILE A 663 -2.76 11.98 -21.17
C ILE A 663 -3.94 11.02 -21.15
N LEU A 664 -3.66 9.71 -21.13
CA LEU A 664 -4.66 8.64 -21.08
C LEU A 664 -4.54 7.87 -19.77
N LEU A 665 -5.57 7.93 -18.94
CA LEU A 665 -5.60 7.17 -17.68
C LEU A 665 -6.63 6.05 -17.76
N GLY A 666 -6.46 4.99 -16.98
CA GLY A 666 -7.41 3.88 -17.00
C GLY A 666 -7.48 3.10 -15.69
N THR A 667 -8.56 2.34 -15.52
CA THR A 667 -8.71 1.42 -14.37
C THR A 667 -7.98 0.09 -14.56
N ASP A 668 -7.27 -0.05 -15.67
CA ASP A 668 -6.43 -1.20 -16.03
C ASP A 668 -4.94 -0.85 -15.96
N SER A 669 -4.11 -1.71 -15.40
CA SER A 669 -2.67 -1.48 -15.29
C SER A 669 -1.96 -1.45 -16.64
N HIS A 670 -2.45 -2.18 -17.64
CA HIS A 670 -1.89 -2.28 -18.99
C HIS A 670 -2.30 -1.12 -19.92
N THR A 671 -2.99 -0.12 -19.38
CA THR A 671 -3.27 1.17 -20.05
C THR A 671 -2.00 1.81 -20.64
N CYS A 672 -0.82 1.54 -20.06
CA CYS A 672 0.49 1.95 -20.58
C CYS A 672 0.79 1.51 -22.03
N THR A 673 0.03 0.55 -22.59
CA THR A 673 0.06 0.19 -24.02
C THR A 673 -0.04 1.43 -24.93
N ALA A 674 -0.85 2.42 -24.54
CA ALA A 674 -1.11 3.61 -25.33
C ALA A 674 0.12 4.53 -25.46
N GLY A 675 1.13 4.37 -24.62
CA GLY A 675 2.40 5.10 -24.77
C GLY A 675 3.18 4.75 -26.04
N ALA A 676 2.83 3.65 -26.74
CA ALA A 676 3.30 3.35 -28.09
C ALA A 676 2.95 4.43 -29.13
N PHE A 677 1.96 5.27 -28.83
CA PHE A 677 1.50 6.38 -29.65
C PHE A 677 2.14 7.72 -29.26
N GLY A 678 3.09 7.73 -28.33
CA GLY A 678 3.66 8.97 -27.78
C GLY A 678 2.79 9.63 -26.72
N GLN A 679 2.00 8.83 -25.98
CA GLN A 679 1.16 9.29 -24.88
C GLN A 679 1.84 9.11 -23.52
N PHE A 680 1.40 9.89 -22.54
CA PHE A 680 1.53 9.47 -21.15
C PHE A 680 0.31 8.63 -20.79
N ALA A 681 0.53 7.33 -20.58
CA ALA A 681 -0.56 6.42 -20.28
C ALA A 681 -0.26 5.48 -19.09
N THR A 682 -1.18 5.38 -18.15
CA THR A 682 -1.01 4.53 -16.96
C THR A 682 -2.34 4.09 -16.36
N GLY A 683 -2.33 2.91 -15.75
CA GLY A 683 -3.38 2.50 -14.82
C GLY A 683 -3.34 3.29 -13.51
N ILE A 684 -4.52 3.53 -12.93
CA ILE A 684 -4.71 4.23 -11.65
C ILE A 684 -5.66 3.46 -10.73
N GLY A 685 -5.61 3.74 -9.42
CA GLY A 685 -6.46 3.10 -8.43
C GLY A 685 -7.92 3.57 -8.48
N ASN A 686 -8.81 2.83 -7.81
CA ASN A 686 -10.26 3.11 -7.82
C ASN A 686 -10.58 4.50 -7.25
N THR A 687 -9.81 4.99 -6.29
CA THR A 687 -10.03 6.31 -5.68
C THR A 687 -9.70 7.43 -6.66
N GLU A 688 -8.55 7.35 -7.30
CA GLU A 688 -8.13 8.29 -8.34
C GLU A 688 -9.08 8.23 -9.53
N ALA A 689 -9.48 7.03 -9.97
CA ALA A 689 -10.43 6.81 -11.04
C ALA A 689 -11.81 7.44 -10.77
N GLY A 690 -12.35 7.26 -9.56
CA GLY A 690 -13.60 7.91 -9.16
C GLY A 690 -13.51 9.45 -9.17
N PHE A 691 -12.34 10.00 -8.86
CA PHE A 691 -12.08 11.44 -8.92
C PHE A 691 -11.95 11.95 -10.36
N VAL A 692 -11.25 11.22 -11.23
CA VAL A 692 -11.17 11.53 -12.66
C VAL A 692 -12.57 11.53 -13.27
N LEU A 693 -13.41 10.54 -12.95
CA LEU A 693 -14.82 10.49 -13.38
C LEU A 693 -15.62 11.76 -13.06
N GLY A 694 -15.36 12.41 -11.93
CA GLY A 694 -16.07 13.64 -11.57
C GLY A 694 -15.42 14.93 -12.06
N THR A 695 -14.10 14.95 -12.27
CA THR A 695 -13.36 16.21 -12.49
C THR A 695 -12.64 16.30 -13.82
N GLY A 696 -12.36 15.16 -14.47
CA GLY A 696 -11.49 15.11 -15.64
C GLY A 696 -10.03 15.45 -15.36
N ALA A 697 -9.62 15.51 -14.09
CA ALA A 697 -8.28 15.88 -13.69
C ALA A 697 -7.75 14.96 -12.58
N LEU A 698 -6.44 14.83 -12.49
CA LEU A 698 -5.78 14.06 -11.43
C LEU A 698 -4.51 14.75 -10.96
N LEU A 699 -4.23 14.70 -9.66
CA LEU A 699 -2.95 15.10 -9.11
C LEU A 699 -1.94 13.97 -9.35
N LEU A 700 -1.02 14.18 -10.28
CA LEU A 700 0.07 13.26 -10.56
C LEU A 700 1.37 13.75 -9.93
N LYS A 701 2.11 12.83 -9.30
CA LYS A 701 3.51 13.06 -8.98
C LYS A 701 4.35 12.68 -10.19
N ILE A 702 5.15 13.59 -10.69
CA ILE A 702 6.22 13.31 -11.65
C ILE A 702 7.35 12.71 -10.81
N ILE A 703 7.76 11.47 -11.07
CA ILE A 703 8.66 10.74 -10.15
C ILE A 703 10.05 10.67 -10.76
N GLY A 704 11.06 11.08 -9.99
CA GLY A 704 12.41 11.34 -10.47
C GLY A 704 13.55 10.51 -9.88
N GLU A 705 13.33 9.47 -9.08
CA GLU A 705 14.44 8.72 -8.47
C GLU A 705 14.27 7.18 -8.46
N ILE A 706 15.38 6.46 -8.59
CA ILE A 706 15.50 4.98 -8.55
C ILE A 706 15.07 4.40 -7.20
N SER A 707 14.25 3.34 -7.26
CA SER A 707 14.28 2.23 -6.30
C SER A 707 14.76 0.93 -7.00
N VAL A 708 15.36 0.01 -6.23
CA VAL A 708 16.19 -1.14 -6.70
C VAL A 708 15.36 -2.34 -7.20
N ALA A 709 14.23 -2.10 -7.87
CA ALA A 709 13.45 -3.14 -8.52
C ALA A 709 12.99 -2.64 -9.90
N GLY A 710 13.87 -2.66 -10.90
CA GLY A 710 13.51 -2.31 -12.27
C GLY A 710 13.00 -0.87 -12.46
N ALA A 711 12.01 -0.72 -13.35
CA ALA A 711 11.39 0.55 -13.70
C ALA A 711 10.37 1.05 -12.67
N THR A 712 10.26 0.41 -11.48
CA THR A 712 9.28 0.73 -10.42
C THR A 712 9.09 2.24 -10.20
N TYR A 713 7.87 2.72 -10.53
CA TYR A 713 7.42 4.13 -10.49
C TYR A 713 8.06 5.12 -11.48
N LYS A 714 8.74 4.65 -12.54
CA LYS A 714 9.37 5.50 -13.57
C LYS A 714 8.60 5.48 -14.89
N SER A 715 8.82 6.52 -15.69
CA SER A 715 8.50 6.49 -17.12
C SER A 715 9.72 5.94 -17.89
N MET A 716 9.47 5.09 -18.89
CA MET A 716 10.50 4.56 -19.79
C MET A 716 10.33 5.18 -21.17
N GLU A 717 11.38 5.73 -21.75
CA GLU A 717 11.38 6.21 -23.14
C GLU A 717 12.21 5.27 -24.01
N PHE A 718 11.61 4.76 -25.08
CA PHE A 718 12.24 3.82 -26.00
C PHE A 718 12.65 4.54 -27.27
N VAL A 719 13.94 4.51 -27.58
CA VAL A 719 14.54 5.18 -28.74
C VAL A 719 15.54 4.28 -29.46
N GLY A 720 15.77 4.55 -30.75
CA GLY A 720 16.78 3.89 -31.58
C GLY A 720 16.20 3.26 -32.84
N THR A 721 17.08 2.94 -33.78
CA THR A 721 16.70 2.45 -35.12
C THR A 721 15.86 1.18 -35.10
N THR A 722 16.06 0.30 -34.11
CA THR A 722 15.21 -0.88 -33.94
C THR A 722 13.79 -0.49 -33.55
N ILE A 723 13.61 0.47 -32.63
CA ILE A 723 12.29 0.95 -32.22
C ILE A 723 11.58 1.60 -33.41
N GLU A 724 12.29 2.40 -34.21
CA GLU A 724 11.78 3.00 -35.44
C GLU A 724 11.32 1.93 -36.45
N SER A 725 12.01 0.79 -36.53
CA SER A 725 11.66 -0.32 -37.42
C SER A 725 10.45 -1.14 -36.97
N LEU A 726 10.05 -1.05 -35.70
CA LEU A 726 8.88 -1.78 -35.17
C LEU A 726 7.59 -1.20 -35.75
N ASN A 727 6.66 -2.10 -36.09
CA ASN A 727 5.29 -1.70 -36.42
C ASN A 727 4.51 -1.32 -35.14
N MET A 728 3.31 -0.74 -35.30
CA MET A 728 2.52 -0.28 -34.14
C MET A 728 2.12 -1.39 -33.18
N GLU A 729 1.80 -2.59 -33.66
CA GLU A 729 1.43 -3.72 -32.79
C GLU A 729 2.62 -4.17 -31.94
N GLU A 730 3.83 -4.18 -32.50
CA GLU A 730 5.07 -4.50 -31.76
C GLU A 730 5.41 -3.41 -30.73
N ARG A 731 5.25 -2.13 -31.07
CA ARG A 731 5.42 -1.01 -30.13
C ARG A 731 4.42 -1.10 -28.97
N MET A 732 3.17 -1.44 -29.26
CA MET A 732 2.14 -1.66 -28.25
C MET A 732 2.55 -2.78 -27.27
N THR A 733 3.09 -3.90 -27.77
CA THR A 733 3.61 -4.97 -26.92
C THR A 733 4.76 -4.49 -26.03
N LEU A 734 5.70 -3.73 -26.59
CA LEU A 734 6.82 -3.17 -25.83
C LEU A 734 6.36 -2.26 -24.69
N CYS A 735 5.46 -1.31 -24.97
CA CYS A 735 4.94 -0.38 -23.97
C CYS A 735 4.04 -1.07 -22.94
N ASN A 736 3.25 -2.07 -23.37
CA ASN A 736 2.42 -2.87 -22.48
C ASN A 736 3.26 -3.56 -21.39
N MET A 737 4.40 -4.15 -21.78
CA MET A 737 5.29 -4.89 -20.87
C MET A 737 6.05 -4.03 -19.84
N VAL A 738 5.90 -2.70 -19.89
CA VAL A 738 6.55 -1.79 -18.93
C VAL A 738 6.00 -1.97 -17.52
N ILE A 739 4.72 -2.33 -17.40
CA ILE A 739 4.08 -2.48 -16.08
C ILE A 739 4.63 -3.70 -15.32
N GLU A 740 5.00 -4.77 -16.01
CA GLU A 740 5.66 -5.97 -15.45
C GLU A 740 7.08 -5.65 -14.95
N ALA A 741 7.73 -4.64 -15.53
CA ALA A 741 8.99 -4.12 -15.04
C ALA A 741 8.82 -3.12 -13.86
N GLY A 742 7.59 -2.88 -13.42
CA GLY A 742 7.21 -1.92 -12.39
C GLY A 742 7.02 -0.48 -12.89
N GLY A 743 7.24 -0.22 -14.17
CA GLY A 743 7.11 1.11 -14.75
C GLY A 743 5.70 1.67 -14.68
N LYS A 744 5.58 2.99 -14.63
CA LYS A 744 4.29 3.69 -14.69
C LYS A 744 3.83 3.90 -16.13
N ASN A 745 4.76 4.14 -17.04
CA ASN A 745 4.47 4.49 -18.41
C ASN A 745 5.65 4.11 -19.31
N GLY A 746 5.37 3.68 -20.53
CA GLY A 746 6.37 3.40 -21.56
C GLY A 746 6.05 4.18 -22.81
N VAL A 747 6.96 5.02 -23.30
CA VAL A 747 6.69 5.93 -24.42
C VAL A 747 7.61 5.66 -25.59
N VAL A 748 7.02 5.61 -26.78
CA VAL A 748 7.72 5.65 -28.07
C VAL A 748 7.32 6.94 -28.77
N ALA A 749 8.29 7.68 -29.30
CA ALA A 749 8.01 8.88 -30.08
C ALA A 749 7.13 8.57 -31.29
N ALA A 750 6.13 9.42 -31.53
CA ALA A 750 5.27 9.28 -32.70
C ALA A 750 6.06 9.63 -33.98
N ASP A 751 5.95 8.79 -34.99
CA ASP A 751 6.62 8.95 -36.29
C ASP A 751 5.67 8.61 -37.45
N SER A 752 6.21 8.48 -38.67
CA SER A 752 5.42 8.11 -39.85
C SER A 752 4.63 6.81 -39.68
N THR A 753 5.13 5.85 -38.90
CA THR A 753 4.44 4.59 -38.61
C THR A 753 3.22 4.84 -37.73
N THR A 754 3.37 5.69 -36.70
CA THR A 754 2.26 6.13 -35.84
C THR A 754 1.23 6.92 -36.64
N PHE A 755 1.66 7.90 -37.45
CA PHE A 755 0.75 8.76 -38.22
C PHE A 755 -0.05 7.96 -39.25
N LYS A 756 0.60 7.06 -39.98
CA LYS A 756 -0.06 6.17 -40.93
C LYS A 756 -1.07 5.24 -40.25
N TYR A 757 -0.78 4.77 -39.03
CA TYR A 757 -1.72 3.94 -38.29
C TYR A 757 -2.95 4.73 -37.83
N LEU A 758 -2.81 6.02 -37.53
CA LEU A 758 -3.91 6.87 -37.05
C LEU A 758 -4.74 7.53 -38.16
N GLU A 759 -4.23 7.58 -39.40
CA GLU A 759 -4.81 8.31 -40.54
C GLU A 759 -6.30 8.00 -40.78
N ASP A 760 -6.72 6.75 -40.59
CA ASP A 760 -8.10 6.29 -40.79
C ASP A 760 -8.90 6.14 -39.49
N LYS A 761 -8.29 6.38 -38.32
CA LYS A 761 -8.89 6.09 -37.01
C LYS A 761 -9.31 7.34 -36.25
N THR A 762 -8.70 8.48 -36.52
CA THR A 762 -9.06 9.73 -35.83
C THR A 762 -8.92 10.93 -36.75
N SER A 763 -9.94 11.81 -36.73
CA SER A 763 -9.92 13.09 -37.43
C SER A 763 -9.49 14.25 -36.53
N VAL A 764 -9.19 13.96 -35.25
CA VAL A 764 -8.81 14.97 -34.27
C VAL A 764 -7.32 15.30 -34.43
N PRO A 765 -6.95 16.58 -34.59
CA PRO A 765 -5.56 16.99 -34.69
C PRO A 765 -4.75 16.61 -33.45
N TYR A 766 -3.50 16.22 -33.66
CA TYR A 766 -2.54 15.92 -32.60
C TYR A 766 -1.16 16.47 -32.98
N GLU A 767 -0.33 16.74 -31.97
CA GLU A 767 1.05 17.17 -32.17
C GLU A 767 2.02 16.14 -31.58
N PRO A 768 2.98 15.64 -32.37
CA PRO A 768 4.00 14.74 -31.83
C PRO A 768 4.88 15.48 -30.84
N VAL A 769 5.16 14.84 -29.72
CA VAL A 769 6.05 15.34 -28.67
C VAL A 769 7.37 14.58 -28.75
N TYR A 770 8.49 15.28 -28.61
CA TYR A 770 9.82 14.69 -28.58
C TYR A 770 10.59 15.23 -27.39
N SER A 771 11.50 14.43 -26.82
CA SER A 771 12.44 14.91 -25.79
C SER A 771 13.35 16.01 -26.34
N ASP A 772 13.69 16.98 -25.49
CA ASP A 772 14.73 17.97 -25.83
C ASP A 772 16.09 17.29 -25.94
N ALA A 773 16.98 17.81 -26.80
CA ALA A 773 18.30 17.23 -27.02
C ALA A 773 19.18 17.14 -25.75
N LEU A 774 18.90 17.97 -24.75
CA LEU A 774 19.59 18.01 -23.46
C LEU A 774 18.70 17.56 -22.29
N ALA A 775 17.60 16.86 -22.58
CA ALA A 775 16.73 16.30 -21.55
C ALA A 775 17.52 15.32 -20.66
N SER A 776 17.29 15.39 -19.36
CA SER A 776 17.98 14.54 -18.39
C SER A 776 17.22 13.24 -18.19
N PHE A 777 17.88 12.11 -18.47
CA PHE A 777 17.35 10.78 -18.16
C PHE A 777 18.03 10.23 -16.91
N HIS A 778 17.24 9.66 -16.01
CA HIS A 778 17.76 9.06 -14.78
C HIS A 778 18.79 7.94 -15.11
N SER A 779 18.46 7.09 -16.06
CA SER A 779 19.33 5.98 -16.48
C SER A 779 19.09 5.67 -17.95
N GLU A 780 20.16 5.31 -18.64
CA GLU A 780 20.14 4.95 -20.05
C GLU A 780 20.64 3.51 -20.20
N PHE A 781 19.89 2.70 -20.93
CA PHE A 781 20.25 1.31 -21.23
C PHE A 781 20.39 1.15 -22.74
N ARG A 782 21.52 0.62 -23.19
CA ARG A 782 21.78 0.33 -24.60
C ARG A 782 21.81 -1.16 -24.83
N PHE A 783 21.00 -1.62 -25.79
CA PHE A 783 20.88 -3.02 -26.13
C PHE A 783 21.46 -3.26 -27.53
N ASP A 784 22.31 -4.28 -27.65
CA ASP A 784 22.73 -4.80 -28.94
C ASP A 784 21.74 -5.90 -29.36
N ILE A 785 20.79 -5.52 -30.21
CA ILE A 785 19.69 -6.38 -30.63
C ILE A 785 20.19 -7.61 -31.40
N SER A 786 21.36 -7.53 -32.03
CA SER A 786 21.97 -8.69 -32.73
C SER A 786 22.32 -9.85 -31.78
N LYS A 787 22.37 -9.58 -30.47
CA LYS A 787 22.65 -10.56 -29.42
C LYS A 787 21.39 -11.03 -28.69
N LEU A 788 20.20 -10.52 -29.04
CA LEU A 788 18.96 -10.98 -28.43
C LEU A 788 18.55 -12.34 -29.00
N GLU A 789 18.31 -13.27 -28.10
CA GLU A 789 17.78 -14.60 -28.41
C GLU A 789 16.37 -14.74 -27.81
N PRO A 790 15.50 -15.61 -28.37
CA PRO A 790 14.19 -15.87 -27.78
C PRO A 790 14.30 -16.30 -26.31
N LEU A 791 13.48 -15.69 -25.47
CA LEU A 791 13.46 -15.89 -24.03
C LEU A 791 12.15 -16.55 -23.62
N VAL A 792 12.19 -17.31 -22.53
CA VAL A 792 11.00 -17.87 -21.87
C VAL A 792 11.02 -17.38 -20.42
N ALA A 793 9.97 -16.69 -20.01
CA ALA A 793 9.72 -16.40 -18.61
C ALA A 793 9.29 -17.69 -17.89
N LYS A 794 9.98 -18.05 -16.81
CA LYS A 794 9.66 -19.21 -15.97
C LYS A 794 8.54 -18.85 -14.97
N PRO A 795 7.85 -19.84 -14.38
CA PRO A 795 6.76 -19.58 -13.44
C PRO A 795 7.15 -18.65 -12.28
N HIS A 796 6.14 -17.98 -11.75
CA HIS A 796 6.16 -17.08 -10.58
C HIS A 796 6.69 -15.67 -10.80
N SER A 797 7.48 -15.38 -11.84
CA SER A 797 7.90 -14.00 -12.12
C SER A 797 8.54 -13.80 -13.51
N PRO A 798 8.22 -12.71 -14.25
CA PRO A 798 8.81 -12.41 -15.57
C PRO A 798 10.30 -12.07 -15.55
N ASP A 799 10.88 -11.73 -14.39
CA ASP A 799 12.32 -11.52 -14.23
C ASP A 799 13.12 -12.83 -14.24
N ASN A 800 12.48 -13.95 -13.90
CA ASN A 800 13.03 -15.30 -13.94
C ASN A 800 12.95 -15.87 -15.36
N ARG A 801 13.84 -15.42 -16.23
CA ARG A 801 13.89 -15.83 -17.64
C ARG A 801 15.04 -16.78 -17.94
N ALA A 802 14.86 -17.62 -18.95
CA ALA A 802 15.93 -18.41 -19.55
C ALA A 802 15.86 -18.31 -21.07
N LEU A 803 16.96 -18.65 -21.74
CA LEU A 803 16.94 -18.76 -23.20
C LEU A 803 16.02 -19.90 -23.60
N ALA A 804 15.23 -19.71 -24.65
CA ALA A 804 14.28 -20.74 -25.12
C ALA A 804 14.97 -22.10 -25.37
N ARG A 805 16.23 -22.07 -25.86
CA ARG A 805 17.06 -23.28 -26.07
C ARG A 805 17.40 -24.05 -24.79
N GLU A 806 17.41 -23.37 -23.64
CA GLU A 806 17.69 -23.94 -22.32
C GLU A 806 16.44 -24.55 -21.67
N CYS A 807 15.26 -24.25 -22.20
CA CYS A 807 13.96 -24.71 -21.70
C CYS A 807 13.50 -26.04 -22.32
N LYS A 808 14.38 -26.77 -23.01
CA LYS A 808 14.05 -28.00 -23.75
C LYS A 808 13.45 -29.13 -22.90
N ASP A 809 13.75 -29.15 -21.60
CA ASP A 809 13.30 -30.19 -20.66
C ASP A 809 12.03 -29.79 -19.90
N ILE A 810 11.48 -28.59 -20.15
CA ILE A 810 10.22 -28.15 -19.55
C ILE A 810 9.09 -28.94 -20.21
N LYS A 811 8.36 -29.71 -19.39
CA LYS A 811 7.15 -30.39 -19.84
C LYS A 811 6.06 -29.36 -20.07
N ILE A 812 5.64 -29.21 -21.32
CA ILE A 812 4.52 -28.36 -21.72
C ILE A 812 3.28 -29.25 -21.73
N ASP A 813 2.27 -28.91 -20.93
CA ASP A 813 0.99 -29.63 -20.95
C ASP A 813 0.00 -28.96 -21.93
N ARG A 814 0.12 -27.64 -22.16
CA ARG A 814 -0.75 -26.82 -23.03
C ARG A 814 -0.02 -25.58 -23.56
N VAL A 815 -0.51 -25.02 -24.66
CA VAL A 815 -0.01 -23.76 -25.25
C VAL A 815 -1.16 -22.79 -25.47
N TYR A 816 -0.94 -21.51 -25.19
CA TYR A 816 -1.82 -20.41 -25.57
C TYR A 816 -1.05 -19.49 -26.52
N ILE A 817 -1.60 -19.22 -27.69
CA ILE A 817 -1.06 -18.26 -28.66
C ILE A 817 -2.00 -17.07 -28.66
N GLY A 818 -1.54 -15.95 -28.10
CA GLY A 818 -2.33 -14.75 -27.94
C GLY A 818 -2.64 -14.39 -26.50
N SER A 819 -2.98 -13.13 -26.27
CA SER A 819 -3.33 -12.50 -24.99
C SER A 819 -3.47 -10.98 -25.22
N CYS A 820 -3.62 -10.21 -24.14
CA CYS A 820 -3.46 -8.76 -24.16
C CYS A 820 -2.05 -8.31 -24.64
N THR A 821 -1.01 -9.12 -24.40
CA THR A 821 0.39 -8.87 -24.79
C THR A 821 0.75 -9.39 -26.19
N GLY A 822 0.25 -10.56 -26.60
CA GLY A 822 0.65 -11.23 -27.85
C GLY A 822 -0.49 -11.69 -28.78
N GLY A 823 -1.68 -11.13 -28.63
CA GLY A 823 -2.88 -11.50 -29.41
C GLY A 823 -3.24 -10.55 -30.55
N LYS A 824 -2.27 -9.90 -31.20
CA LYS A 824 -2.50 -8.94 -32.30
C LYS A 824 -2.34 -9.63 -33.67
N THR A 825 -2.76 -8.97 -34.74
CA THR A 825 -2.84 -9.60 -36.07
C THR A 825 -1.48 -10.10 -36.55
N GLN A 826 -0.42 -9.33 -36.30
CA GLN A 826 0.93 -9.70 -36.67
C GLN A 826 1.45 -10.91 -35.90
N ASP A 827 1.06 -11.07 -34.62
CA ASP A 827 1.46 -12.20 -33.79
C ASP A 827 0.94 -13.53 -34.38
N PHE A 828 -0.34 -13.55 -34.78
CA PHE A 828 -0.92 -14.72 -35.45
C PHE A 828 -0.34 -14.97 -36.83
N LEU A 829 -0.05 -13.92 -37.61
CA LEU A 829 0.64 -14.06 -38.90
C LEU A 829 2.04 -14.67 -38.73
N ALA A 830 2.79 -14.24 -37.72
CA ALA A 830 4.11 -14.78 -37.41
C ALA A 830 4.02 -16.26 -36.98
N ALA A 831 3.09 -16.58 -36.08
CA ALA A 831 2.85 -17.96 -35.64
C ALA A 831 2.44 -18.87 -36.82
N ALA A 832 1.52 -18.42 -37.68
CA ALA A 832 1.08 -19.18 -38.84
C ALA A 832 2.23 -19.43 -39.84
N LYS A 833 3.09 -18.41 -40.09
CA LYS A 833 4.29 -18.59 -40.93
C LYS A 833 5.24 -19.63 -40.34
N LEU A 834 5.43 -19.65 -39.03
CA LEU A 834 6.26 -20.65 -38.35
C LEU A 834 5.68 -22.07 -38.49
N PHE A 835 4.37 -22.24 -38.29
CA PHE A 835 3.72 -23.55 -38.51
C PHE A 835 3.87 -24.01 -39.96
N LEU A 836 3.56 -23.13 -40.92
CA LEU A 836 3.68 -23.41 -42.34
C LEU A 836 5.12 -23.81 -42.72
N ALA A 837 6.13 -23.06 -42.26
CA ALA A 837 7.53 -23.36 -42.55
C ALA A 837 8.01 -24.66 -41.88
N SER A 838 7.48 -24.97 -40.69
CA SER A 838 7.86 -26.18 -39.96
C SER A 838 7.25 -27.46 -40.53
N GLY A 839 6.04 -27.37 -41.12
CA GLY A 839 5.23 -28.51 -41.52
C GLY A 839 4.83 -29.45 -40.36
N LYS A 840 4.97 -29.01 -39.10
CA LYS A 840 4.74 -29.82 -37.91
C LYS A 840 3.33 -29.61 -37.36
N LYS A 841 2.76 -30.67 -36.80
CA LYS A 841 1.54 -30.62 -35.99
C LYS A 841 1.86 -30.36 -34.52
N VAL A 842 0.94 -29.71 -33.82
CA VAL A 842 1.00 -29.52 -32.37
C VAL A 842 0.92 -30.87 -31.66
N LYS A 843 1.59 -30.97 -30.51
CA LYS A 843 1.63 -32.19 -29.67
C LYS A 843 0.79 -32.09 -28.40
N VAL A 844 0.31 -30.89 -28.09
CA VAL A 844 -0.44 -30.54 -26.89
C VAL A 844 -1.60 -29.62 -27.29
N PRO A 845 -2.68 -29.56 -26.49
CA PRO A 845 -3.75 -28.60 -26.71
C PRO A 845 -3.18 -27.19 -26.88
N THR A 846 -3.52 -26.55 -27.99
CA THR A 846 -2.97 -25.27 -28.41
C THR A 846 -4.12 -24.32 -28.72
N PHE A 847 -4.36 -23.38 -27.80
CA PHE A 847 -5.49 -22.45 -27.85
C PHE A 847 -5.07 -21.13 -28.49
N LEU A 848 -5.91 -20.59 -29.37
CA LEU A 848 -5.70 -19.31 -30.03
C LEU A 848 -6.56 -18.24 -29.35
N VAL A 849 -5.95 -17.17 -28.84
CA VAL A 849 -6.62 -16.13 -28.03
C VAL A 849 -6.44 -14.75 -28.66
N PRO A 850 -7.28 -14.37 -29.64
CA PRO A 850 -7.20 -13.06 -30.26
C PRO A 850 -7.55 -11.95 -29.26
N ALA A 851 -6.82 -10.82 -29.31
CA ALA A 851 -7.05 -9.70 -28.40
C ALA A 851 -8.32 -8.91 -28.74
N THR A 852 -8.68 -8.80 -30.02
CA THR A 852 -9.85 -8.02 -30.46
C THR A 852 -10.69 -8.75 -31.50
N GLN A 853 -11.92 -8.29 -31.68
CA GLN A 853 -12.83 -8.79 -32.71
C GLN A 853 -12.21 -8.66 -34.12
N LYS A 854 -11.52 -7.55 -34.38
CA LYS A 854 -10.78 -7.35 -35.63
C LYS A 854 -9.73 -8.45 -35.82
N VAL A 855 -8.92 -8.75 -34.80
CA VAL A 855 -7.88 -9.79 -34.91
C VAL A 855 -8.52 -11.18 -35.13
N TRP A 856 -9.62 -11.47 -34.44
CA TRP A 856 -10.37 -12.70 -34.66
C TRP A 856 -10.78 -12.84 -36.15
N VAL A 857 -11.34 -11.80 -36.75
CA VAL A 857 -11.68 -11.80 -38.19
C VAL A 857 -10.45 -11.92 -39.09
N ASP A 858 -9.36 -11.23 -38.76
CA ASP A 858 -8.11 -11.27 -39.51
C ASP A 858 -7.54 -12.70 -39.57
N ILE A 859 -7.65 -13.49 -38.50
CA ILE A 859 -7.22 -14.90 -38.47
C ILE A 859 -7.95 -15.72 -39.56
N TYR A 860 -9.22 -15.44 -39.80
CA TYR A 860 -10.02 -16.16 -40.80
C TYR A 860 -9.90 -15.61 -42.22
N THR A 861 -9.49 -14.36 -42.39
CA THR A 861 -9.59 -13.66 -43.68
C THR A 861 -8.25 -13.28 -44.30
N LEU A 862 -7.22 -13.02 -43.48
CA LEU A 862 -5.90 -12.65 -44.00
C LEU A 862 -5.15 -13.87 -44.54
N ILE A 863 -4.71 -13.74 -45.78
CA ILE A 863 -3.88 -14.73 -46.46
C ILE A 863 -2.43 -14.58 -45.99
N VAL A 864 -1.85 -15.69 -45.52
CA VAL A 864 -0.44 -15.71 -45.09
C VAL A 864 0.47 -15.64 -46.33
N PRO A 865 1.37 -14.66 -46.44
CA PRO A 865 2.27 -14.58 -47.59
C PRO A 865 3.12 -15.84 -47.75
N GLY A 866 3.17 -16.39 -48.98
CA GLY A 866 3.91 -17.62 -49.29
C GLY A 866 3.18 -18.92 -48.95
N SER A 867 1.91 -18.86 -48.50
CA SER A 867 1.13 -20.07 -48.13
C SER A 867 0.39 -20.76 -49.28
N GLY A 868 0.46 -20.20 -50.50
CA GLY A 868 -0.35 -20.67 -51.63
C GLY A 868 -1.84 -20.32 -51.51
N GLY A 869 -2.18 -19.24 -50.81
CA GLY A 869 -3.57 -18.76 -50.69
C GLY A 869 -4.30 -19.23 -49.44
N LYS A 870 -3.58 -19.71 -48.42
CA LYS A 870 -4.17 -20.13 -47.13
C LYS A 870 -4.23 -18.98 -46.12
N THR A 871 -5.30 -18.95 -45.33
CA THR A 871 -5.48 -18.05 -44.19
C THR A 871 -4.76 -18.55 -42.94
N CYS A 872 -4.61 -17.71 -41.91
CA CYS A 872 -4.06 -18.16 -40.62
C CYS A 872 -4.87 -19.31 -40.02
N SER A 873 -6.20 -19.22 -40.03
CA SER A 873 -7.09 -20.26 -39.52
C SER A 873 -6.85 -21.61 -40.19
N GLN A 874 -6.72 -21.64 -41.53
CA GLN A 874 -6.49 -22.88 -42.27
C GLN A 874 -5.14 -23.50 -41.89
N ILE A 875 -4.11 -22.68 -41.71
CA ILE A 875 -2.78 -23.16 -41.31
C ILE A 875 -2.80 -23.70 -39.88
N PHE A 876 -3.47 -23.02 -38.95
CA PHE A 876 -3.61 -23.50 -37.57
C PHE A 876 -4.43 -24.79 -37.48
N GLU A 877 -5.50 -24.92 -38.27
CA GLU A 877 -6.29 -26.15 -38.37
C GLU A 877 -5.46 -27.32 -38.90
N GLU A 878 -4.66 -27.09 -39.95
CA GLU A 878 -3.73 -28.10 -40.49
C GLU A 878 -2.66 -28.52 -39.47
N ALA A 879 -2.19 -27.57 -38.66
CA ALA A 879 -1.27 -27.80 -37.55
C ALA A 879 -1.94 -28.51 -36.36
N GLY A 880 -3.27 -28.56 -36.29
CA GLY A 880 -4.04 -29.19 -35.21
C GLY A 880 -4.27 -28.30 -33.98
N CYS A 881 -4.17 -26.97 -34.12
CA CYS A 881 -4.56 -26.04 -33.07
C CYS A 881 -6.09 -26.00 -32.89
N ASP A 882 -6.54 -25.54 -31.72
CA ASP A 882 -7.97 -25.32 -31.46
C ASP A 882 -8.49 -24.09 -32.22
N THR A 883 -9.81 -24.04 -32.40
CA THR A 883 -10.47 -22.88 -33.02
C THR A 883 -10.24 -21.62 -32.19
N PRO A 884 -9.97 -20.46 -32.83
CA PRO A 884 -9.87 -19.16 -32.18
C PRO A 884 -10.98 -18.88 -31.17
N ALA A 885 -10.58 -18.61 -29.93
CA ALA A 885 -11.46 -18.24 -28.84
C ALA A 885 -12.11 -16.88 -29.05
N SER A 886 -13.19 -16.59 -28.32
CA SER A 886 -13.73 -15.23 -28.25
C SER A 886 -12.68 -14.28 -27.66
N PRO A 887 -12.46 -13.10 -28.25
CA PRO A 887 -11.59 -12.08 -27.68
C PRO A 887 -12.03 -11.65 -26.29
N SER A 888 -11.18 -11.88 -25.30
CA SER A 888 -11.35 -11.35 -23.94
C SER A 888 -10.02 -11.46 -23.18
N CYS A 889 -9.86 -10.64 -22.14
CA CYS A 889 -8.74 -10.74 -21.22
C CYS A 889 -8.96 -11.86 -20.17
N ALA A 890 -10.15 -12.48 -20.13
CA ALA A 890 -10.51 -13.53 -19.16
C ALA A 890 -9.54 -14.73 -19.16
N ALA A 891 -9.00 -15.07 -20.34
CA ALA A 891 -8.00 -16.12 -20.52
C ALA A 891 -6.68 -15.80 -19.78
N CYS A 892 -6.38 -14.51 -19.54
CA CYS A 892 -5.16 -14.04 -18.87
C CYS A 892 -5.22 -14.15 -17.33
N MET A 893 -6.41 -14.21 -16.75
CA MET A 893 -6.60 -14.05 -15.30
C MET A 893 -7.00 -15.32 -14.54
N GLY A 894 -7.13 -16.48 -15.20
CA GLY A 894 -7.58 -17.70 -14.54
C GLY A 894 -8.96 -17.56 -13.87
N GLY A 895 -9.88 -16.81 -14.51
CA GLY A 895 -11.24 -16.50 -14.04
C GLY A 895 -12.13 -17.72 -13.71
N PRO A 896 -13.41 -17.50 -13.32
CA PRO A 896 -14.29 -18.54 -12.79
C PRO A 896 -14.34 -19.80 -13.68
N LYS A 897 -14.43 -20.98 -13.05
CA LYS A 897 -14.33 -22.31 -13.70
C LYS A 897 -15.19 -22.47 -14.96
N ASP A 898 -16.28 -21.71 -15.05
CA ASP A 898 -17.28 -21.85 -16.09
C ASP A 898 -17.12 -20.88 -17.28
N THR A 899 -16.37 -19.78 -17.13
CA THR A 899 -15.84 -19.02 -18.28
C THR A 899 -14.94 -19.93 -19.13
N TYR A 900 -14.34 -20.92 -18.46
CA TYR A 900 -13.55 -22.02 -19.01
C TYR A 900 -14.37 -23.31 -19.22
N ALA A 901 -15.69 -23.36 -18.98
CA ALA A 901 -16.48 -24.59 -19.22
C ALA A 901 -16.68 -24.92 -20.72
N ARG A 902 -16.26 -24.02 -21.63
CA ARG A 902 -16.03 -24.35 -23.06
C ARG A 902 -14.55 -24.57 -23.41
N MET A 903 -13.64 -24.46 -22.44
CA MET A 903 -12.21 -24.76 -22.52
C MET A 903 -11.80 -25.62 -21.31
N ASN A 904 -12.12 -26.92 -21.36
CA ASN A 904 -11.96 -27.86 -20.25
C ASN A 904 -10.63 -27.70 -19.47
N GLU A 905 -10.79 -27.45 -18.16
CA GLU A 905 -9.89 -27.66 -17.00
C GLU A 905 -8.43 -27.15 -17.01
N ALA A 906 -8.11 -26.36 -15.98
CA ALA A 906 -6.83 -26.22 -15.24
C ALA A 906 -5.81 -25.11 -15.64
N GLN A 907 -5.59 -24.25 -14.62
CA GLN A 907 -4.43 -23.40 -14.26
C GLN A 907 -3.48 -22.93 -15.38
N ALA A 908 -3.64 -21.65 -15.77
CA ALA A 908 -2.71 -20.93 -16.62
C ALA A 908 -1.46 -20.49 -15.83
N SER A 909 -0.31 -21.05 -16.21
CA SER A 909 1.00 -20.42 -16.03
C SER A 909 1.31 -19.71 -17.34
N PHE A 910 1.41 -18.39 -17.37
CA PHE A 910 1.79 -17.65 -18.58
C PHE A 910 3.29 -17.86 -18.85
N CYS A 911 3.62 -18.59 -19.90
CA CYS A 911 4.86 -18.37 -20.64
C CYS A 911 4.51 -17.51 -21.85
N THR A 912 5.10 -16.32 -21.91
CA THR A 912 5.22 -15.53 -23.15
C THR A 912 6.13 -16.24 -24.14
#